data_AF-A0A3C1K3K6-F1
#
_entry.id   AF-A0A3C1K3K6-F1
#
_cell.length_a   1.000
_cell.length_b   1.000
_cell.length_c   1.000
_cell.angle_alpha   90.00
_cell.angle_beta   90.00
_cell.angle_gamma   90.00
#
_symmetry.space_group_name_H-M   'P 1'
#
loop_
_entity.id
_entity.type
_entity.pdbx_description
1 polymer ?
#
loop_
_entity_poly.entity_id
_entity_poly.type
_entity_poly.pdbx_seq_one_letter_code
_entity_poly.pdbx_strand_id
1 'polypeptide(L)'
;MKKIVTVFLCLLVLFTSFPFSTQVKATQRCDKQATGTFIQSWLCNYWDDARWSQELSAMQDAGITYLILSDTASRDSGNWSTFYPSTVPELSGATYYGDVIEAALRNCELYGIKVFLGMGMYSEFWLYGGIGSTYTDFCTISAKIAEDIYNQYYNDYVGTFYGWYFVPEFCNNYLNMTPYATKFASGMNVVISKLNQLNDDLPLLMSPYYNKYITPADVEDTEIFWNSMFAQINFRVGDIFAPQDAVGAGWIQMTDLEMITIMYRNVVDNSNKGVIFWSNCEDFTQPHDGGLFSPPATENTIFITSTLDRYTQQLDIASRYADNIITFSWNHYYSPLYVDPVFNDTYLDFLINGVLESQAPAAPTRIDTTLQSDGSLTLVWNEAIDNIGIAVYRLFKNDSLLYRSDWYRDGNGFPALNTYFNDVDFSTSGQTVYQLEAIDGAGNISERISITVNGSYPNSYVDTAPDDFKTICDTELIPAGTMPGVNDLAGYYSNISGNGIDYLINTVNGVGYQGSKAVQYSVPASATAYAWVSFRILSPSYNNSSANGATDLYYWIDTTGFGTTQFSHTLYFSEDDTAGNETTHWTLNTSGDFYIENGNGGFIKLAIDNSYLAYPTGYKGFVRIPFSSFVPTWGTVDSNSLVGLDNINFILLAFNSFDYNKGKSISFDQFGFVGDITSGTELPTEFYRYDNKNVCDFSLVPNGILPGVNDSAGYFSNISGNGGNYLVKTTDGVGYKGSRGLEYSVPTSASSNAWVSFQILSPSYNNTSANGAKEVYFWIDTTNFIDSFSHMLYFSEYDTAATETTVWGLNSSGTFYIEDGYGGFKAASINNCFLAYPSGYKGFVKVPLSVMSPQWGTTDSNSHVGLDGIGYILLAFNSWKSDYNESVYFDNIGFNGIYTDGTKMPTEF
;
A
#
# COMPACT_ATOMS: atom_id res chain seq x y z
N MET A 1 49.47 41.47 0.60
CA MET A 1 47.99 41.57 0.64
C MET A 1 47.34 41.79 -0.73
N LYS A 2 47.80 42.69 -1.62
CA LYS A 2 47.15 42.89 -2.93
C LYS A 2 47.34 41.78 -3.98
N LYS A 3 48.30 40.86 -3.83
CA LYS A 3 48.46 39.70 -4.75
C LYS A 3 47.68 38.44 -4.34
N ILE A 4 47.13 38.39 -3.11
CA ILE A 4 46.33 37.25 -2.62
C ILE A 4 44.85 37.40 -3.00
N VAL A 5 44.37 38.64 -3.11
CA VAL A 5 42.98 38.94 -3.48
C VAL A 5 42.71 38.69 -4.99
N THR A 6 43.71 38.84 -5.86
CA THR A 6 43.55 38.59 -7.31
C THR A 6 43.54 37.09 -7.66
N VAL A 7 44.24 36.24 -6.89
CA VAL A 7 44.21 34.78 -7.10
C VAL A 7 42.89 34.18 -6.62
N PHE A 8 42.30 34.73 -5.54
CA PHE A 8 40.98 34.32 -5.06
C PHE A 8 39.83 34.75 -6.00
N LEU A 9 39.94 35.90 -6.66
CA LEU A 9 38.91 36.34 -7.62
C LEU A 9 38.94 35.54 -8.93
N CYS A 10 40.11 35.08 -9.40
CA CYS A 10 40.18 34.22 -10.59
C CYS A 10 39.70 32.78 -10.31
N LEU A 11 39.82 32.29 -9.07
CA LEU A 11 39.27 31.00 -8.65
C LEU A 11 37.74 31.03 -8.51
N LEU A 12 37.14 32.18 -8.19
CA LEU A 12 35.68 32.31 -8.08
C LEU A 12 34.96 32.37 -9.43
N VAL A 13 35.66 32.72 -10.51
CA VAL A 13 35.08 32.81 -11.87
C VAL A 13 35.22 31.49 -12.65
N LEU A 14 35.98 30.52 -12.15
CA LEU A 14 36.10 29.18 -12.75
C LEU A 14 35.05 28.17 -12.22
N PHE A 15 34.30 28.50 -11.16
CA PHE A 15 33.25 27.64 -10.59
C PHE A 15 31.81 28.02 -11.00
N THR A 16 31.61 29.06 -11.82
CA THR A 16 30.27 29.48 -12.28
C THR A 16 29.98 29.17 -13.75
N SER A 17 30.71 28.23 -14.34
CA SER A 17 30.47 27.79 -15.73
C SER A 17 30.43 26.26 -15.89
N PHE A 18 29.86 25.56 -14.91
CA PHE A 18 29.10 24.37 -15.28
C PHE A 18 27.69 24.84 -15.60
N PRO A 19 27.17 24.65 -16.83
CA PRO A 19 25.75 24.77 -17.04
C PRO A 19 25.10 23.80 -16.05
N PHE A 20 24.29 24.32 -15.13
CA PHE A 20 23.25 23.52 -14.52
C PHE A 20 22.49 22.93 -15.69
N SER A 21 22.70 21.64 -15.92
CA SER A 21 21.85 20.87 -16.82
C SER A 21 20.45 21.04 -16.26
N THR A 22 19.65 21.87 -16.91
CA THR A 22 18.21 21.76 -16.82
C THR A 22 17.93 20.30 -17.16
N GLN A 23 17.55 19.47 -16.18
CA GLN A 23 17.01 18.16 -16.46
C GLN A 23 15.73 18.39 -17.28
N VAL A 24 15.91 18.44 -18.60
CA VAL A 24 14.84 18.21 -19.55
C VAL A 24 14.31 16.83 -19.16
N LYS A 25 13.04 16.74 -18.74
CA LYS A 25 12.36 15.45 -18.62
C LYS A 25 12.68 14.67 -19.89
N ALA A 26 13.47 13.59 -19.77
CA ALA A 26 13.88 12.83 -20.93
C ALA A 26 12.60 12.38 -21.65
N THR A 27 12.47 12.73 -22.92
CA THR A 27 11.39 12.21 -23.75
C THR A 27 11.52 10.69 -23.77
N GLN A 28 10.45 9.98 -23.40
CA GLN A 28 10.36 8.52 -23.44
C GLN A 28 10.96 7.99 -24.75
N ARG A 29 11.91 7.06 -24.64
CA ARG A 29 12.73 6.54 -25.75
C ARG A 29 12.22 5.21 -26.31
N CYS A 30 11.59 4.40 -25.46
CA CYS A 30 10.91 3.16 -25.84
C CYS A 30 9.61 3.00 -25.04
N ASP A 31 8.82 1.99 -25.38
CA ASP A 31 7.58 1.70 -24.66
C ASP A 31 7.88 1.12 -23.26
N LYS A 32 6.94 1.27 -22.33
CA LYS A 32 7.06 0.77 -20.94
C LYS A 32 6.76 -0.73 -20.87
N GLN A 33 7.50 -1.50 -21.65
CA GLN A 33 7.25 -2.92 -21.88
C GLN A 33 8.56 -3.65 -22.12
N ALA A 34 8.72 -4.84 -21.52
CA ALA A 34 9.83 -5.72 -21.83
C ALA A 34 9.56 -6.43 -23.16
N THR A 35 10.41 -6.21 -24.16
CA THR A 35 10.30 -6.86 -25.47
C THR A 35 11.25 -8.04 -25.62
N GLY A 36 12.03 -8.36 -24.59
CA GLY A 36 12.87 -9.53 -24.57
C GLY A 36 12.98 -10.19 -23.20
N THR A 37 13.26 -11.48 -23.17
CA THR A 37 13.47 -12.23 -21.92
C THR A 37 14.62 -13.21 -22.03
N PHE A 38 15.31 -13.43 -20.92
CA PHE A 38 16.22 -14.56 -20.79
C PHE A 38 15.46 -15.88 -20.64
N ILE A 39 16.09 -17.00 -21.02
CA ILE A 39 15.68 -18.35 -20.66
C ILE A 39 16.91 -19.21 -20.42
N GLN A 40 16.90 -20.02 -19.36
CA GLN A 40 18.05 -20.84 -19.00
C GLN A 40 18.04 -22.18 -19.72
N SER A 41 19.17 -22.60 -20.29
CA SER A 41 19.25 -23.83 -21.07
C SER A 41 18.85 -25.09 -20.28
N TRP A 42 19.16 -25.16 -18.99
CA TRP A 42 18.75 -26.26 -18.12
C TRP A 42 17.24 -26.32 -17.87
N LEU A 43 16.53 -25.19 -18.04
CA LEU A 43 15.08 -25.14 -17.82
C LEU A 43 14.33 -25.77 -19.00
N CYS A 44 14.81 -25.53 -20.22
CA CYS A 44 14.12 -25.91 -21.45
C CYS A 44 14.72 -27.12 -22.18
N ASN A 45 15.77 -27.75 -21.63
CA ASN A 45 16.44 -28.89 -22.29
C ASN A 45 15.61 -30.16 -22.43
N TYR A 46 14.52 -30.29 -21.67
CA TYR A 46 13.57 -31.41 -21.75
C TYR A 46 12.23 -31.01 -22.39
N TRP A 47 12.09 -29.78 -22.88
CA TRP A 47 10.83 -29.32 -23.48
C TRP A 47 10.66 -29.90 -24.88
N ASP A 48 9.47 -30.43 -25.15
CA ASP A 48 9.05 -30.76 -26.50
C ASP A 48 8.49 -29.51 -27.21
N ASP A 49 8.21 -29.64 -28.51
CA ASP A 49 7.69 -28.55 -29.33
C ASP A 49 6.35 -28.01 -28.83
N ALA A 50 5.52 -28.86 -28.20
CA ALA A 50 4.26 -28.43 -27.65
C ALA A 50 4.47 -27.51 -26.44
N ARG A 51 5.40 -27.86 -25.53
CA ARG A 51 5.75 -27.01 -24.39
C ARG A 51 6.42 -25.71 -24.83
N TRP A 52 7.29 -25.75 -25.83
CA TRP A 52 7.88 -24.55 -26.45
C TRP A 52 6.80 -23.65 -27.07
N SER A 53 5.88 -24.21 -27.84
CA SER A 53 4.77 -23.49 -28.46
C SER A 53 3.88 -22.78 -27.42
N GLN A 54 3.59 -23.43 -26.29
CA GLN A 54 2.85 -22.80 -25.19
C GLN A 54 3.61 -21.60 -24.59
N GLU A 55 4.92 -21.75 -24.33
CA GLU A 55 5.73 -20.67 -23.78
C GLU A 55 5.83 -19.48 -24.73
N LEU A 56 6.15 -19.75 -26.00
CA LEU A 56 6.33 -18.72 -27.02
C LEU A 56 5.02 -18.00 -27.35
N SER A 57 3.88 -18.68 -27.25
CA SER A 57 2.57 -18.03 -27.36
C SER A 57 2.36 -17.03 -26.22
N ALA A 58 2.59 -17.44 -24.97
CA ALA A 58 2.44 -16.54 -23.81
C ALA A 58 3.44 -15.37 -23.86
N MET A 59 4.66 -15.61 -24.33
CA MET A 59 5.65 -14.55 -24.58
C MET A 59 5.18 -13.57 -25.66
N GLN A 60 4.62 -14.05 -26.77
CA GLN A 60 4.11 -13.19 -27.84
C GLN A 60 2.93 -12.33 -27.36
N ASP A 61 2.02 -12.88 -26.57
CA ASP A 61 0.89 -12.14 -25.97
C ASP A 61 1.41 -11.00 -25.06
N ALA A 62 2.53 -11.23 -24.37
CA ALA A 62 3.22 -10.22 -23.56
C ALA A 62 4.12 -9.26 -24.37
N GLY A 63 4.14 -9.37 -25.70
CA GLY A 63 4.93 -8.55 -26.62
C GLY A 63 6.44 -8.81 -26.61
N ILE A 64 6.86 -10.00 -26.15
CA ILE A 64 8.24 -10.45 -26.25
C ILE A 64 8.54 -10.79 -27.72
N THR A 65 9.63 -10.22 -28.22
CA THR A 65 10.14 -10.37 -29.58
C THR A 65 11.59 -10.87 -29.61
N TYR A 66 12.30 -10.81 -28.48
CA TYR A 66 13.65 -11.34 -28.32
C TYR A 66 13.73 -12.40 -27.21
N LEU A 67 14.34 -13.54 -27.51
CA LEU A 67 14.70 -14.56 -26.53
C LEU A 67 16.22 -14.55 -26.36
N ILE A 68 16.69 -14.48 -25.12
CA ILE A 68 18.12 -14.59 -24.80
C ILE A 68 18.35 -15.95 -24.15
N LEU A 69 18.82 -16.92 -24.93
CA LEU A 69 19.25 -18.20 -24.39
C LEU A 69 20.53 -17.95 -23.58
N SER A 70 20.57 -18.39 -22.32
CA SER A 70 21.70 -18.17 -21.40
C SER A 70 22.97 -18.93 -21.86
N ASP A 71 23.73 -19.51 -20.94
CA ASP A 71 24.82 -20.41 -21.25
C ASP A 71 24.38 -21.64 -22.09
N THR A 72 25.04 -21.85 -23.23
CA THR A 72 24.89 -23.06 -24.06
C THR A 72 25.94 -24.13 -23.71
N ALA A 73 26.93 -23.76 -22.91
CA ALA A 73 27.86 -24.64 -22.24
C ALA A 73 28.26 -24.06 -20.88
N SER A 74 28.25 -24.87 -19.83
CA SER A 74 28.63 -24.45 -18.48
C SER A 74 29.74 -25.30 -17.91
N ARG A 75 30.61 -24.64 -17.15
CA ARG A 75 31.67 -25.28 -16.37
C ARG A 75 31.39 -25.08 -14.90
N ASP A 76 31.31 -26.18 -14.17
CA ASP A 76 31.18 -26.15 -12.72
C ASP A 76 32.18 -27.10 -12.06
N SER A 77 32.95 -26.57 -11.11
CA SER A 77 33.98 -27.30 -10.36
C SER A 77 34.93 -28.08 -11.29
N GLY A 78 35.30 -27.46 -12.42
CA GLY A 78 36.14 -28.05 -13.45
C GLY A 78 35.44 -28.96 -14.48
N ASN A 79 34.20 -29.38 -14.27
CA ASN A 79 33.46 -30.27 -15.18
C ASN A 79 32.59 -29.48 -16.15
N TRP A 80 32.51 -29.93 -17.40
CA TRP A 80 31.72 -29.29 -18.43
C TRP A 80 30.35 -29.96 -18.65
N SER A 81 29.38 -29.13 -18.97
CA SER A 81 28.04 -29.48 -19.44
C SER A 81 27.76 -28.74 -20.75
N THR A 82 27.09 -29.38 -21.70
CA THR A 82 26.68 -28.75 -22.97
C THR A 82 25.21 -28.96 -23.27
N PHE A 83 24.61 -27.93 -23.88
CA PHE A 83 23.21 -27.89 -24.31
C PHE A 83 23.09 -27.85 -25.85
N TYR A 84 24.14 -28.34 -26.52
CA TYR A 84 24.20 -28.61 -27.95
C TYR A 84 25.33 -29.63 -28.21
N PRO A 85 25.31 -30.34 -29.35
CA PRO A 85 26.35 -31.32 -29.74
C PRO A 85 27.68 -30.64 -30.12
N SER A 86 28.34 -30.03 -29.13
CA SER A 86 29.61 -29.32 -29.31
C SER A 86 30.72 -30.20 -29.89
N THR A 87 31.46 -29.64 -30.84
CA THR A 87 32.70 -30.21 -31.39
C THR A 87 33.97 -29.54 -30.86
N VAL A 88 33.84 -28.53 -30.00
CA VAL A 88 34.98 -27.84 -29.37
C VAL A 88 35.83 -28.82 -28.55
N PRO A 89 37.15 -28.95 -28.82
CA PRO A 89 38.01 -29.92 -28.13
C PRO A 89 38.06 -29.77 -26.61
N GLU A 90 38.01 -28.54 -26.09
CA GLU A 90 38.00 -28.26 -24.65
C GLU A 90 36.74 -28.75 -23.93
N LEU A 91 35.64 -28.95 -24.67
CA LEU A 91 34.38 -29.50 -24.18
C LEU A 91 34.31 -31.02 -24.35
N SER A 92 35.40 -31.68 -24.78
CA SER A 92 35.45 -33.13 -24.93
C SER A 92 35.20 -33.83 -23.60
N GLY A 93 34.18 -34.68 -23.56
CA GLY A 93 33.76 -35.39 -22.35
C GLY A 93 32.80 -34.62 -21.46
N ALA A 94 32.29 -33.47 -21.92
CA ALA A 94 31.20 -32.76 -21.25
C ALA A 94 29.95 -33.64 -21.13
N THR A 95 29.16 -33.40 -20.08
CA THR A 95 27.83 -34.00 -19.94
C THR A 95 26.89 -33.32 -20.93
N TYR A 96 26.34 -34.08 -21.87
CA TYR A 96 25.43 -33.56 -22.89
C TYR A 96 23.97 -33.67 -22.43
N TYR A 97 23.26 -32.54 -22.45
CA TYR A 97 21.90 -32.41 -21.93
C TYR A 97 20.80 -32.26 -22.99
N GLY A 98 21.13 -32.42 -24.28
CA GLY A 98 20.21 -32.21 -25.39
C GLY A 98 20.61 -31.00 -26.25
N ASP A 99 20.00 -30.87 -27.42
CA ASP A 99 20.24 -29.76 -28.36
C ASP A 99 19.19 -28.67 -28.18
N VAL A 100 19.45 -27.79 -27.21
CA VAL A 100 18.56 -26.69 -26.85
C VAL A 100 18.63 -25.57 -27.88
N ILE A 101 19.78 -25.41 -28.55
CA ILE A 101 19.95 -24.39 -29.59
C ILE A 101 19.04 -24.69 -30.77
N GLU A 102 19.05 -25.93 -31.28
CA GLU A 102 18.14 -26.34 -32.35
C GLU A 102 16.68 -26.12 -31.96
N ALA A 103 16.29 -26.61 -30.78
CA ALA A 103 14.91 -26.55 -30.33
C ALA A 103 14.44 -25.09 -30.17
N ALA A 104 15.25 -24.22 -29.59
CA ALA A 104 14.94 -22.81 -29.41
C ALA A 104 14.83 -22.08 -30.77
N LEU A 105 15.82 -22.23 -31.66
CA LEU A 105 15.83 -21.56 -32.96
C LEU A 105 14.64 -22.00 -33.84
N ARG A 106 14.39 -23.32 -33.92
CA ARG A 106 13.29 -23.86 -34.73
C ARG A 106 11.93 -23.42 -34.23
N ASN A 107 11.71 -23.45 -32.91
CA ASN A 107 10.42 -23.04 -32.35
C ASN A 107 10.24 -21.51 -32.41
N CYS A 108 11.27 -20.72 -32.11
CA CYS A 108 11.19 -19.25 -32.20
C CYS A 108 10.93 -18.75 -33.63
N GLU A 109 11.46 -19.43 -34.65
CA GLU A 109 11.21 -19.09 -36.05
C GLU A 109 9.72 -19.12 -36.40
N LEU A 110 8.96 -20.07 -35.83
CA LEU A 110 7.51 -20.19 -36.06
C LEU A 110 6.74 -18.99 -35.49
N TYR A 111 7.26 -18.34 -34.46
CA TYR A 111 6.66 -17.19 -33.77
C TYR A 111 7.26 -15.86 -34.20
N GLY A 112 8.29 -15.87 -35.07
CA GLY A 112 9.01 -14.66 -35.46
C GLY A 112 9.85 -14.02 -34.35
N ILE A 113 10.13 -14.76 -33.28
CA ILE A 113 10.95 -14.32 -32.15
C ILE A 113 12.42 -14.44 -32.52
N LYS A 114 13.21 -13.42 -32.23
CA LYS A 114 14.66 -13.35 -32.48
C LYS A 114 15.43 -13.93 -31.31
N VAL A 115 16.51 -14.67 -31.58
CA VAL A 115 17.26 -15.39 -30.53
C VAL A 115 18.69 -14.86 -30.43
N PHE A 116 19.07 -14.43 -29.23
CA PHE A 116 20.47 -14.29 -28.84
C PHE A 116 20.95 -15.60 -28.22
N LEU A 117 22.10 -16.10 -28.67
CA LEU A 117 22.71 -17.32 -28.13
C LEU A 117 23.85 -16.98 -27.19
N GLY A 118 23.72 -17.37 -25.92
CA GLY A 118 24.80 -17.22 -24.97
C GLY A 118 25.91 -18.25 -25.18
N MET A 119 27.13 -17.82 -24.92
CA MET A 119 28.33 -18.65 -25.04
C MET A 119 28.57 -19.45 -23.74
N GLY A 120 29.83 -19.73 -23.40
CA GLY A 120 30.16 -20.48 -22.18
C GLY A 120 29.85 -19.70 -20.89
N MET A 121 29.67 -20.40 -19.78
CA MET A 121 29.60 -19.83 -18.43
C MET A 121 30.40 -20.65 -17.42
N TYR A 122 31.19 -20.00 -16.56
CA TYR A 122 32.04 -20.69 -15.58
C TYR A 122 31.50 -20.34 -14.20
N SER A 123 31.09 -21.32 -13.39
CA SER A 123 30.62 -21.06 -12.03
C SER A 123 31.72 -20.40 -11.18
N GLU A 124 33.00 -20.68 -11.49
CA GLU A 124 34.15 -20.06 -10.85
C GLU A 124 34.25 -18.54 -11.12
N PHE A 125 33.55 -18.03 -12.13
CA PHE A 125 33.43 -16.59 -12.35
C PHE A 125 32.76 -15.90 -11.15
N TRP A 126 31.70 -16.50 -10.59
CA TRP A 126 31.01 -15.99 -9.41
C TRP A 126 31.83 -16.07 -8.13
N LEU A 127 32.70 -17.08 -8.02
CA LEU A 127 33.55 -17.28 -6.85
C LEU A 127 34.76 -16.35 -6.83
N TYR A 128 35.34 -16.05 -7.99
CA TYR A 128 36.60 -15.32 -8.08
C TYR A 128 36.48 -13.98 -8.81
N GLY A 129 35.30 -13.58 -9.26
CA GLY A 129 35.09 -12.29 -9.91
C GLY A 129 35.92 -12.07 -11.18
N GLY A 130 36.32 -13.15 -11.84
CA GLY A 130 37.27 -13.10 -12.96
C GLY A 130 38.70 -12.65 -12.59
N ILE A 131 39.11 -12.65 -11.32
CA ILE A 131 40.41 -12.10 -10.84
C ILE A 131 41.63 -12.98 -11.24
N GLY A 132 41.44 -14.23 -11.71
CA GLY A 132 42.52 -15.13 -12.16
C GLY A 132 42.81 -15.13 -13.67
N SER A 133 43.79 -15.92 -14.12
CA SER A 133 44.03 -16.17 -15.57
C SER A 133 42.83 -16.81 -16.28
N THR A 134 41.90 -17.36 -15.50
CA THR A 134 40.68 -18.05 -15.92
C THR A 134 39.75 -17.21 -16.80
N TYR A 135 39.72 -15.88 -16.67
CA TYR A 135 38.88 -15.02 -17.50
C TYR A 135 39.35 -14.95 -18.97
N THR A 136 40.66 -14.96 -19.21
CA THR A 136 41.20 -14.95 -20.58
C THR A 136 40.95 -16.31 -21.26
N ASP A 137 41.11 -17.40 -20.50
CA ASP A 137 40.77 -18.76 -20.96
C ASP A 137 39.28 -18.87 -21.28
N PHE A 138 38.43 -18.29 -20.42
CA PHE A 138 36.98 -18.17 -20.64
C PHE A 138 36.66 -17.50 -21.97
N CYS A 139 37.24 -16.33 -22.23
CA CYS A 139 36.97 -15.59 -23.47
C CYS A 139 37.44 -16.36 -24.71
N THR A 140 38.59 -17.04 -24.60
CA THR A 140 39.15 -17.85 -25.68
C THR A 140 38.24 -19.05 -26.00
N ILE A 141 37.74 -19.74 -24.97
CA ILE A 141 36.84 -20.89 -25.15
C ILE A 141 35.46 -20.43 -25.62
N SER A 142 34.94 -19.31 -25.12
CA SER A 142 33.69 -18.71 -25.59
C SER A 142 33.75 -18.33 -27.07
N ALA A 143 34.90 -17.80 -27.55
CA ALA A 143 35.11 -17.55 -28.96
C ALA A 143 35.03 -18.83 -29.81
N LYS A 144 35.58 -19.96 -29.32
CA LYS A 144 35.47 -21.27 -29.99
C LYS A 144 34.05 -21.83 -29.98
N ILE A 145 33.34 -21.67 -28.86
CA ILE A 145 31.92 -22.04 -28.74
C ILE A 145 31.09 -21.25 -29.76
N ALA A 146 31.30 -19.93 -29.87
CA ALA A 146 30.60 -19.12 -30.86
C ALA A 146 30.87 -19.60 -32.30
N GLU A 147 32.12 -19.91 -32.63
CA GLU A 147 32.48 -20.47 -33.94
C GLU A 147 31.79 -21.81 -34.22
N ASP A 148 31.77 -22.71 -33.23
CA ASP A 148 31.13 -24.02 -33.34
C ASP A 148 29.61 -23.91 -33.53
N ILE A 149 28.94 -23.08 -32.72
CA ILE A 149 27.51 -22.78 -32.84
C ILE A 149 27.20 -22.15 -34.20
N TYR A 150 27.95 -21.13 -34.61
CA TYR A 150 27.70 -20.44 -35.88
C TYR A 150 27.77 -21.40 -37.07
N ASN A 151 28.81 -22.25 -37.11
CA ASN A 151 29.01 -23.20 -38.19
C ASN A 151 27.92 -24.29 -38.25
N GLN A 152 27.29 -24.61 -37.11
CA GLN A 152 26.24 -25.63 -37.04
C GLN A 152 24.84 -25.07 -37.33
N TYR A 153 24.49 -23.89 -36.83
CA TYR A 153 23.09 -23.43 -36.79
C TYR A 153 22.78 -22.21 -37.68
N TYR A 154 23.75 -21.31 -37.93
CA TYR A 154 23.43 -20.01 -38.52
C TYR A 154 22.76 -20.10 -39.90
N ASN A 155 23.30 -20.93 -40.80
CA ASN A 155 22.81 -21.04 -42.18
C ASN A 155 21.36 -21.53 -42.26
N ASP A 156 20.93 -22.36 -41.31
CA ASP A 156 19.58 -22.92 -41.27
C ASP A 156 18.57 -21.96 -40.64
N TYR A 157 19.04 -21.02 -39.81
CA TYR A 157 18.20 -20.13 -38.99
C TYR A 157 18.54 -18.63 -39.13
N VAL A 158 18.98 -18.17 -40.31
CA VAL A 158 19.35 -16.76 -40.58
C VAL A 158 18.23 -15.77 -40.19
N GLY A 159 16.97 -16.20 -40.29
CA GLY A 159 15.81 -15.40 -39.93
C GLY A 159 15.58 -15.25 -38.43
N THR A 160 16.18 -16.09 -37.58
CA THR A 160 15.84 -16.20 -36.16
C THR A 160 17.08 -16.03 -35.27
N PHE A 161 18.23 -16.55 -35.70
CA PHE A 161 19.52 -16.30 -35.07
C PHE A 161 19.86 -14.81 -35.22
N TYR A 162 19.73 -14.06 -34.14
CA TYR A 162 19.86 -12.61 -34.17
C TYR A 162 21.21 -12.12 -33.64
N GLY A 163 21.78 -12.75 -32.62
CA GLY A 163 23.03 -12.28 -32.04
C GLY A 163 23.62 -13.18 -30.98
N TRP A 164 24.61 -12.65 -30.28
CA TRP A 164 25.37 -13.35 -29.25
C TRP A 164 25.11 -12.74 -27.88
N TYR A 165 25.07 -13.56 -26.84
CA TYR A 165 25.03 -13.09 -25.46
C TYR A 165 26.35 -13.41 -24.74
N PHE A 166 27.01 -12.36 -24.24
CA PHE A 166 28.17 -12.47 -23.38
C PHE A 166 27.70 -12.75 -21.94
N VAL A 167 27.77 -14.02 -21.55
CA VAL A 167 27.17 -14.53 -20.32
C VAL A 167 27.75 -13.96 -19.02
N PRO A 168 29.06 -13.71 -18.87
CA PRO A 168 29.59 -13.21 -17.60
C PRO A 168 29.02 -11.84 -17.21
N GLU A 169 28.49 -11.77 -15.99
CA GLU A 169 27.85 -10.59 -15.44
C GLU A 169 28.86 -9.80 -14.60
N PHE A 170 29.45 -8.77 -15.19
CA PHE A 170 30.34 -7.88 -14.47
C PHE A 170 29.54 -6.99 -13.51
N CYS A 171 30.14 -6.67 -12.37
CA CYS A 171 29.67 -5.61 -11.51
C CYS A 171 30.78 -4.63 -11.18
N ASN A 172 30.38 -3.53 -10.55
CA ASN A 172 31.25 -2.49 -10.05
C ASN A 172 32.09 -2.91 -8.82
N ASN A 173 32.30 -4.20 -8.52
CA ASN A 173 33.14 -4.62 -7.38
C ASN A 173 34.64 -4.35 -7.54
N TYR A 174 35.08 -3.87 -8.71
CA TYR A 174 36.50 -3.69 -9.09
C TYR A 174 36.86 -2.25 -9.45
N LEU A 175 36.10 -1.27 -8.94
CA LEU A 175 36.28 0.15 -9.26
C LEU A 175 37.70 0.62 -8.94
N ASN A 176 38.18 1.54 -9.79
CA ASN A 176 39.47 2.24 -9.66
C ASN A 176 40.75 1.41 -9.82
N MET A 177 40.65 0.19 -10.33
CA MET A 177 41.82 -0.61 -10.71
C MET A 177 41.92 -0.74 -12.24
N THR A 178 42.64 0.20 -12.88
CA THR A 178 42.96 0.17 -14.32
C THR A 178 43.35 -1.22 -14.87
N PRO A 179 44.13 -2.06 -14.15
CA PRO A 179 44.46 -3.40 -14.62
C PRO A 179 43.23 -4.28 -14.91
N TYR A 180 42.13 -4.14 -14.17
CA TYR A 180 40.93 -4.95 -14.37
C TYR A 180 40.10 -4.47 -15.55
N ALA A 181 39.89 -3.16 -15.72
CA ALA A 181 39.21 -2.62 -16.90
C ALA A 181 39.92 -3.06 -18.20
N THR A 182 41.27 -2.95 -18.23
CA THR A 182 42.07 -3.43 -19.37
C THR A 182 41.98 -4.94 -19.55
N LYS A 183 42.00 -5.72 -18.47
CA LYS A 183 41.89 -7.19 -18.53
C LYS A 183 40.54 -7.63 -19.09
N PHE A 184 39.44 -7.07 -18.58
CA PHE A 184 38.09 -7.37 -19.05
C PHE A 184 37.91 -6.99 -20.51
N ALA A 185 38.33 -5.78 -20.89
CA ALA A 185 38.30 -5.32 -22.27
C ALA A 185 39.13 -6.22 -23.20
N SER A 186 40.34 -6.62 -22.77
CA SER A 186 41.21 -7.50 -23.56
C SER A 186 40.58 -8.87 -23.82
N GLY A 187 39.94 -9.47 -22.81
CA GLY A 187 39.23 -10.74 -22.98
C GLY A 187 38.02 -10.60 -23.90
N MET A 188 37.19 -9.57 -23.71
CA MET A 188 36.04 -9.33 -24.60
C MET A 188 36.49 -9.10 -26.05
N ASN A 189 37.61 -8.42 -26.26
CA ASN A 189 38.18 -8.20 -27.59
C ASN A 189 38.62 -9.50 -28.28
N VAL A 190 38.96 -10.56 -27.53
CA VAL A 190 39.21 -11.90 -28.11
C VAL A 190 37.92 -12.45 -28.70
N VAL A 191 36.81 -12.35 -27.96
CA VAL A 191 35.49 -12.79 -28.42
C VAL A 191 35.04 -11.97 -29.62
N ILE A 192 35.03 -10.64 -29.53
CA ILE A 192 34.60 -9.75 -30.62
C ILE A 192 35.44 -9.97 -31.88
N SER A 193 36.74 -10.16 -31.76
CA SER A 193 37.62 -10.46 -32.91
C SER A 193 37.18 -11.74 -33.63
N LYS A 194 36.75 -12.77 -32.89
CA LYS A 194 36.20 -13.98 -33.50
C LYS A 194 34.82 -13.73 -34.10
N LEU A 195 33.92 -13.01 -33.43
CA LEU A 195 32.60 -12.69 -33.97
C LEU A 195 32.69 -11.92 -35.29
N ASN A 196 33.61 -10.97 -35.42
CA ASN A 196 33.91 -10.26 -36.68
C ASN A 196 34.35 -11.20 -37.81
N GLN A 197 35.04 -12.30 -37.50
CA GLN A 197 35.46 -13.29 -38.51
C GLN A 197 34.29 -14.16 -38.98
N LEU A 198 33.28 -14.36 -38.12
CA LEU A 198 32.11 -15.19 -38.41
C LEU A 198 31.07 -14.38 -39.18
N ASN A 199 30.61 -13.27 -38.57
CA ASN A 199 29.63 -12.34 -39.09
C ASN A 199 29.62 -11.06 -38.23
N ASP A 200 30.03 -9.94 -38.81
CA ASP A 200 30.09 -8.64 -38.12
C ASP A 200 28.74 -7.93 -38.01
N ASP A 201 27.70 -8.38 -38.74
CA ASP A 201 26.33 -7.86 -38.64
C ASP A 201 25.58 -8.38 -37.41
N LEU A 202 26.05 -9.45 -36.75
CA LEU A 202 25.39 -10.03 -35.58
C LEU A 202 25.83 -9.34 -34.27
N PRO A 203 24.93 -8.62 -33.58
CA PRO A 203 25.25 -7.89 -32.35
C PRO A 203 25.66 -8.81 -31.20
N LEU A 204 26.51 -8.29 -30.32
CA LEU A 204 26.84 -8.87 -29.02
C LEU A 204 26.08 -8.11 -27.94
N LEU A 205 25.34 -8.83 -27.12
CA LEU A 205 24.66 -8.31 -25.94
C LEU A 205 25.47 -8.66 -24.68
N MET A 206 25.62 -7.72 -23.76
CA MET A 206 26.14 -7.98 -22.41
C MET A 206 25.22 -7.38 -21.35
N SER A 207 25.04 -8.07 -20.22
CA SER A 207 24.08 -7.70 -19.17
C SER A 207 24.71 -7.63 -17.77
N PRO A 208 25.63 -6.66 -17.51
CA PRO A 208 26.23 -6.48 -16.19
C PRO A 208 25.27 -5.81 -15.20
N TYR A 209 25.69 -5.58 -13.95
CA TYR A 209 24.82 -4.97 -12.93
C TYR A 209 25.57 -3.98 -12.02
N TYR A 210 24.82 -3.14 -11.32
CA TYR A 210 25.34 -2.24 -10.29
C TYR A 210 25.15 -2.88 -8.91
N ASN A 211 26.16 -2.77 -8.05
CA ASN A 211 26.13 -3.24 -6.68
C ASN A 211 26.46 -2.10 -5.71
N LYS A 212 25.47 -1.72 -4.90
CA LYS A 212 25.60 -0.65 -3.90
C LYS A 212 26.30 -1.07 -2.62
N TYR A 213 26.27 -2.36 -2.26
CA TYR A 213 26.62 -2.83 -0.91
C TYR A 213 28.05 -3.32 -0.77
N ILE A 214 28.62 -3.89 -1.83
CA ILE A 214 29.98 -4.45 -1.80
C ILE A 214 31.04 -3.38 -2.12
N THR A 215 30.65 -2.29 -2.77
CA THR A 215 31.60 -1.28 -3.26
C THR A 215 31.37 0.09 -2.59
N PRO A 216 32.39 0.69 -1.96
CA PRO A 216 32.28 2.02 -1.35
C PRO A 216 32.32 3.18 -2.36
N ALA A 217 32.29 2.89 -3.65
CA ALA A 217 32.41 3.90 -4.69
C ALA A 217 31.03 4.27 -5.23
N ASP A 218 30.86 5.58 -5.41
CA ASP A 218 29.61 6.18 -5.82
C ASP A 218 29.33 5.93 -7.31
N VAL A 219 28.22 6.51 -7.78
CA VAL A 219 27.80 6.40 -9.18
C VAL A 219 28.85 7.04 -10.12
N GLU A 220 29.55 8.09 -9.71
CA GLU A 220 30.55 8.79 -10.51
C GLU A 220 31.81 7.92 -10.72
N ASP A 221 32.33 7.30 -9.66
CA ASP A 221 33.43 6.34 -9.76
C ASP A 221 33.06 5.15 -10.66
N THR A 222 31.81 4.70 -10.60
CA THR A 222 31.30 3.63 -11.45
C THR A 222 31.25 4.04 -12.93
N GLU A 223 30.80 5.27 -13.20
CA GLU A 223 30.80 5.85 -14.54
C GLU A 223 32.23 5.91 -15.13
N ILE A 224 33.22 6.31 -14.34
CA ILE A 224 34.63 6.35 -14.75
C ILE A 224 35.15 4.97 -15.14
N PHE A 225 34.85 3.95 -14.33
CA PHE A 225 35.25 2.57 -14.64
C PHE A 225 34.67 2.08 -15.96
N TRP A 226 33.36 2.25 -16.14
CA TRP A 226 32.69 1.82 -17.37
C TRP A 226 33.20 2.57 -18.60
N ASN A 227 33.37 3.89 -18.52
CA ASN A 227 33.97 4.68 -19.60
C ASN A 227 35.39 4.19 -19.95
N SER A 228 36.21 3.89 -18.95
CA SER A 228 37.57 3.36 -19.13
C SER A 228 37.59 1.99 -19.81
N MET A 229 36.67 1.10 -19.44
CA MET A 229 36.53 -0.21 -20.05
C MET A 229 35.97 -0.09 -21.49
N PHE A 230 34.91 0.69 -21.69
CA PHE A 230 34.28 0.91 -23.00
C PHE A 230 35.24 1.55 -23.99
N ALA A 231 36.12 2.46 -23.55
CA ALA A 231 37.15 3.03 -24.40
C ALA A 231 38.07 1.96 -25.02
N GLN A 232 38.33 0.87 -24.30
CA GLN A 232 39.24 -0.21 -24.69
C GLN A 232 38.56 -1.38 -25.41
N ILE A 233 37.26 -1.57 -25.26
CA ILE A 233 36.51 -2.62 -25.97
C ILE A 233 36.27 -2.20 -27.43
N ASN A 234 36.48 -3.12 -28.36
CA ASN A 234 36.28 -2.92 -29.79
C ASN A 234 34.82 -3.14 -30.20
N PHE A 235 33.88 -2.48 -29.49
CA PHE A 235 32.45 -2.59 -29.81
C PHE A 235 32.18 -2.25 -31.28
N ARG A 236 31.24 -3.01 -31.86
CA ARG A 236 30.68 -2.81 -33.19
C ARG A 236 29.45 -1.93 -33.07
N VAL A 237 29.11 -1.23 -34.16
CA VAL A 237 27.86 -0.47 -34.24
C VAL A 237 26.71 -1.47 -34.08
N GLY A 238 25.80 -1.22 -33.15
CA GLY A 238 24.68 -2.11 -32.85
C GLY A 238 24.96 -3.16 -31.77
N ASP A 239 26.19 -3.27 -31.24
CA ASP A 239 26.41 -4.05 -30.01
C ASP A 239 25.59 -3.45 -28.86
N ILE A 240 25.09 -4.32 -27.97
CA ILE A 240 24.08 -3.97 -26.98
C ILE A 240 24.66 -4.05 -25.57
N PHE A 241 24.55 -2.95 -24.85
CA PHE A 241 24.77 -2.88 -23.42
C PHE A 241 23.42 -2.90 -22.71
N ALA A 242 23.13 -4.01 -22.01
CA ALA A 242 21.84 -4.29 -21.40
C ALA A 242 21.94 -4.51 -19.88
N PRO A 243 22.46 -3.55 -19.09
CA PRO A 243 22.67 -3.77 -17.67
C PRO A 243 21.36 -4.10 -16.94
N GLN A 244 21.47 -5.01 -15.98
CA GLN A 244 20.43 -5.32 -15.00
C GLN A 244 20.14 -4.07 -14.17
N ASP A 245 18.86 -3.82 -13.90
CA ASP A 245 18.45 -2.76 -12.99
C ASP A 245 18.87 -3.04 -11.55
N ALA A 246 19.12 -4.31 -11.22
CA ALA A 246 19.60 -4.80 -9.93
C ALA A 246 18.63 -4.52 -8.76
N VAL A 247 17.37 -4.20 -9.07
CA VAL A 247 16.30 -3.95 -8.09
C VAL A 247 15.75 -5.28 -7.58
N GLY A 248 15.50 -6.23 -8.47
CA GLY A 248 14.96 -7.54 -8.11
C GLY A 248 15.95 -8.39 -7.33
N ALA A 249 17.22 -8.34 -7.71
CA ALA A 249 18.33 -8.92 -6.96
C ALA A 249 18.63 -8.15 -5.65
N GLY A 250 18.02 -6.97 -5.46
CA GLY A 250 18.16 -6.15 -4.24
C GLY A 250 19.49 -5.42 -4.11
N TRP A 251 20.36 -5.46 -5.12
CA TRP A 251 21.66 -4.79 -5.09
C TRP A 251 21.56 -3.26 -5.12
N ILE A 252 20.41 -2.73 -5.51
CA ILE A 252 20.05 -1.31 -5.39
C ILE A 252 18.61 -1.17 -4.88
N GLN A 253 18.26 0.02 -4.39
CA GLN A 253 16.87 0.37 -4.08
C GLN A 253 16.21 1.10 -5.26
N MET A 254 14.89 1.05 -5.33
CA MET A 254 14.12 1.77 -6.37
C MET A 254 14.47 3.27 -6.42
N THR A 255 14.77 3.88 -5.28
CA THR A 255 15.16 5.29 -5.15
C THR A 255 16.49 5.62 -5.83
N ASP A 256 17.36 4.64 -6.06
CA ASP A 256 18.66 4.83 -6.75
C ASP A 256 18.57 4.53 -8.26
N LEU A 257 17.51 3.84 -8.71
CA LEU A 257 17.42 3.27 -10.05
C LEU A 257 17.58 4.32 -11.15
N GLU A 258 16.93 5.47 -11.03
CA GLU A 258 16.97 6.50 -12.07
C GLU A 258 18.38 7.08 -12.25
N MET A 259 19.08 7.37 -11.15
CA MET A 259 20.46 7.88 -11.21
C MET A 259 21.41 6.86 -11.86
N ILE A 260 21.25 5.57 -11.54
CA ILE A 260 22.07 4.49 -12.10
C ILE A 260 21.76 4.27 -13.58
N THR A 261 20.48 4.35 -13.97
CA THR A 261 20.05 4.26 -15.37
C THR A 261 20.62 5.41 -16.21
N ILE A 262 20.63 6.63 -15.66
CA ILE A 262 21.28 7.80 -16.29
C ILE A 262 22.79 7.57 -16.47
N MET A 263 23.47 7.03 -15.47
CA MET A 263 24.90 6.72 -15.58
C MET A 263 25.18 5.74 -16.73
N TYR A 264 24.39 4.67 -16.84
CA TYR A 264 24.55 3.73 -17.96
C TYR A 264 24.28 4.37 -19.32
N ARG A 265 23.31 5.29 -19.41
CA ARG A 265 23.09 6.10 -20.60
C ARG A 265 24.32 6.93 -20.95
N ASN A 266 24.88 7.66 -19.98
CA ASN A 266 26.07 8.48 -20.17
C ASN A 266 27.26 7.66 -20.67
N VAL A 267 27.50 6.47 -20.09
CA VAL A 267 28.58 5.55 -20.52
C VAL A 267 28.47 5.22 -22.01
N VAL A 268 27.26 4.86 -22.46
CA VAL A 268 27.03 4.50 -23.85
C VAL A 268 27.20 5.70 -24.77
N ASP A 269 26.65 6.87 -24.41
CA ASP A 269 26.77 8.09 -25.22
C ASP A 269 28.23 8.56 -25.30
N ASN A 270 28.97 8.52 -24.19
CA ASN A 270 30.39 8.88 -24.12
C ASN A 270 31.29 7.92 -24.93
N SER A 271 30.86 6.67 -25.10
CA SER A 271 31.63 5.69 -25.88
C SER A 271 31.85 6.11 -27.32
N ASN A 272 30.90 6.86 -27.92
CA ASN A 272 30.87 7.26 -29.33
C ASN A 272 31.11 6.09 -30.31
N LYS A 273 30.70 4.86 -29.94
CA LYS A 273 30.91 3.63 -30.73
C LYS A 273 29.65 3.08 -31.39
N GLY A 274 28.51 3.74 -31.19
CA GLY A 274 27.21 3.25 -31.68
C GLY A 274 26.70 2.01 -30.92
N VAL A 275 27.11 1.87 -29.67
CA VAL A 275 26.55 0.88 -28.74
C VAL A 275 25.11 1.27 -28.42
N ILE A 276 24.19 0.31 -28.40
CA ILE A 276 22.77 0.51 -28.08
C ILE A 276 22.57 0.21 -26.59
N PHE A 277 21.75 0.99 -25.90
CA PHE A 277 21.44 0.74 -24.49
C PHE A 277 20.09 0.12 -24.32
N TRP A 278 20.08 -1.10 -23.82
CA TRP A 278 18.87 -1.74 -23.32
C TRP A 278 18.90 -1.72 -21.79
N SER A 279 17.75 -1.84 -21.14
CA SER A 279 17.69 -2.09 -19.70
C SER A 279 17.18 -3.48 -19.46
N ASN A 280 17.82 -4.23 -18.58
CA ASN A 280 17.32 -5.52 -18.12
C ASN A 280 16.58 -5.32 -16.79
N CYS A 281 15.26 -5.18 -16.84
CA CYS A 281 14.43 -4.97 -15.67
C CYS A 281 14.12 -6.31 -15.00
N GLU A 282 14.52 -6.50 -13.75
CA GLU A 282 14.31 -7.76 -13.03
C GLU A 282 12.86 -7.87 -12.53
N ASP A 283 12.16 -8.94 -12.91
CA ASP A 283 10.73 -9.16 -12.61
C ASP A 283 10.50 -10.03 -11.35
N PHE A 284 11.56 -10.24 -10.57
CA PHE A 284 11.57 -11.06 -9.35
C PHE A 284 12.03 -10.28 -8.11
N THR A 285 11.91 -10.87 -6.93
CA THR A 285 12.59 -10.41 -5.70
C THR A 285 13.45 -11.54 -5.15
N GLN A 286 14.73 -11.28 -4.94
CA GLN A 286 15.69 -12.21 -4.33
C GLN A 286 15.60 -12.16 -2.80
N PRO A 287 15.71 -13.30 -2.09
CA PRO A 287 15.74 -13.32 -0.64
C PRO A 287 17.08 -12.84 -0.08
N HIS A 288 17.04 -12.01 0.96
CA HIS A 288 18.21 -11.52 1.68
C HIS A 288 18.00 -11.60 3.19
N ASP A 289 19.04 -12.00 3.92
CA ASP A 289 19.05 -12.06 5.39
C ASP A 289 19.46 -10.73 6.05
N GLY A 290 19.82 -9.71 5.25
CA GLY A 290 20.39 -8.46 5.75
C GLY A 290 21.88 -8.56 6.08
N GLY A 291 22.59 -7.43 6.10
CA GLY A 291 24.00 -7.40 6.49
C GLY A 291 24.71 -6.08 6.17
N LEU A 292 25.97 -5.95 6.60
CA LEU A 292 26.78 -4.75 6.33
C LEU A 292 27.15 -4.62 4.84
N PHE A 293 27.36 -5.75 4.16
CA PHE A 293 27.74 -5.84 2.74
C PHE A 293 26.68 -6.57 1.91
N SER A 294 25.45 -6.60 2.42
CA SER A 294 24.31 -7.26 1.80
C SER A 294 23.14 -6.29 1.72
N PRO A 295 22.21 -6.50 0.78
CA PRO A 295 20.93 -5.79 0.78
C PRO A 295 20.16 -5.90 2.11
N PRO A 296 19.21 -4.99 2.39
CA PRO A 296 18.29 -5.12 3.50
C PRO A 296 17.60 -6.47 3.51
N ALA A 297 17.24 -6.95 4.70
CA ALA A 297 16.50 -8.20 4.81
C ALA A 297 15.15 -8.08 4.08
N THR A 298 14.81 -9.13 3.34
CA THR A 298 13.53 -9.23 2.63
C THR A 298 12.56 -10.10 3.41
N GLU A 299 11.28 -9.97 3.10
CA GLU A 299 10.24 -10.81 3.70
C GLU A 299 10.24 -12.26 3.18
N ASN A 300 10.68 -12.46 1.95
CA ASN A 300 10.76 -13.77 1.30
C ASN A 300 12.08 -14.47 1.61
N THR A 301 12.02 -15.80 1.68
CA THR A 301 13.16 -16.70 1.92
C THR A 301 13.61 -17.47 0.67
N ILE A 302 12.86 -17.34 -0.42
CA ILE A 302 13.14 -17.87 -1.76
C ILE A 302 12.97 -16.76 -2.80
N PHE A 303 13.43 -16.98 -4.03
CA PHE A 303 13.10 -16.09 -5.15
C PHE A 303 11.59 -16.12 -5.40
N ILE A 304 11.00 -14.94 -5.60
CA ILE A 304 9.57 -14.76 -5.81
C ILE A 304 9.32 -13.85 -7.00
N THR A 305 8.12 -13.93 -7.58
CA THR A 305 7.65 -12.93 -8.54
C THR A 305 7.45 -11.58 -7.87
N SER A 306 7.79 -10.50 -8.59
CA SER A 306 7.45 -9.15 -8.16
C SER A 306 6.04 -8.73 -8.59
N THR A 307 5.37 -7.99 -7.72
CA THR A 307 4.10 -7.33 -8.04
C THR A 307 4.30 -6.25 -9.10
N LEU A 308 3.24 -6.01 -9.88
CA LEU A 308 3.34 -5.16 -11.07
C LEU A 308 3.52 -3.67 -10.75
N ASP A 309 3.11 -3.18 -9.57
CA ASP A 309 3.39 -1.83 -9.08
C ASP A 309 4.89 -1.50 -9.05
N ARG A 310 5.70 -2.43 -8.55
CA ARG A 310 7.16 -2.28 -8.51
C ARG A 310 7.74 -2.39 -9.91
N TYR A 311 7.31 -3.40 -10.66
CA TYR A 311 7.86 -3.67 -11.99
C TYR A 311 7.53 -2.54 -12.98
N THR A 312 6.32 -1.96 -12.94
CA THR A 312 5.95 -0.82 -13.78
C THR A 312 6.74 0.46 -13.46
N GLN A 313 7.15 0.68 -12.21
CA GLN A 313 8.08 1.76 -11.86
C GLN A 313 9.46 1.55 -12.52
N GLN A 314 9.97 0.31 -12.53
CA GLN A 314 11.21 -0.03 -13.24
C GLN A 314 11.07 0.24 -14.74
N LEU A 315 9.99 -0.24 -15.36
CA LEU A 315 9.71 -0.02 -16.79
C LEU A 315 9.58 1.47 -17.13
N ASP A 316 8.90 2.26 -16.29
CA ASP A 316 8.75 3.70 -16.47
C ASP A 316 10.11 4.41 -16.45
N ILE A 317 10.96 4.12 -15.46
CA ILE A 317 12.31 4.71 -15.37
C ILE A 317 13.16 4.27 -16.56
N ALA A 318 13.22 2.96 -16.85
CA ALA A 318 14.01 2.43 -17.95
C ALA A 318 13.60 3.04 -19.30
N SER A 319 12.28 3.17 -19.56
CA SER A 319 11.75 3.69 -20.82
C SER A 319 12.19 5.12 -21.15
N ARG A 320 12.54 5.93 -20.14
CA ARG A 320 13.04 7.29 -20.32
C ARG A 320 14.44 7.36 -20.91
N TYR A 321 15.25 6.32 -20.71
CA TYR A 321 16.70 6.37 -20.99
C TYR A 321 17.20 5.24 -21.89
N ALA A 322 16.58 4.06 -21.84
CA ALA A 322 16.94 2.91 -22.67
C ALA A 322 16.25 2.96 -24.04
N ASP A 323 16.93 2.42 -25.04
CA ASP A 323 16.42 2.25 -26.40
C ASP A 323 15.50 1.03 -26.53
N ASN A 324 15.57 0.09 -25.57
CA ASN A 324 14.68 -1.06 -25.43
C ASN A 324 14.75 -1.62 -23.99
N ILE A 325 13.77 -2.43 -23.60
CA ILE A 325 13.73 -3.10 -22.29
C ILE A 325 13.65 -4.63 -22.50
N ILE A 326 14.44 -5.36 -21.73
CA ILE A 326 14.39 -6.82 -21.59
C ILE A 326 14.19 -7.18 -20.12
N THR A 327 13.96 -8.46 -19.82
CA THR A 327 13.75 -8.91 -18.43
C THR A 327 14.40 -10.26 -18.14
N PHE A 328 14.89 -10.40 -16.91
CA PHE A 328 15.29 -11.69 -16.34
C PHE A 328 14.33 -12.00 -15.18
N SER A 329 13.48 -13.02 -15.24
CA SER A 329 13.08 -13.67 -16.51
C SER A 329 11.62 -14.12 -16.50
N TRP A 330 10.93 -13.75 -17.58
CA TRP A 330 9.51 -14.01 -17.82
C TRP A 330 9.07 -15.44 -17.49
N ASN A 331 9.81 -16.44 -17.98
CA ASN A 331 9.46 -17.86 -17.82
C ASN A 331 9.43 -18.36 -16.37
N HIS A 332 10.10 -17.67 -15.44
CA HIS A 332 10.12 -18.04 -14.02
C HIS A 332 9.12 -17.24 -13.20
N TYR A 333 8.75 -16.04 -13.64
CA TYR A 333 8.09 -15.08 -12.78
C TYR A 333 6.77 -14.53 -13.33
N TYR A 334 6.56 -14.51 -14.65
CA TYR A 334 5.33 -13.98 -15.27
C TYR A 334 4.66 -14.94 -16.27
N SER A 335 5.30 -16.07 -16.58
CA SER A 335 4.71 -17.08 -17.45
C SER A 335 3.60 -17.85 -16.73
N PRO A 336 2.37 -17.90 -17.29
CA PRO A 336 1.23 -18.58 -16.65
C PRO A 336 1.39 -20.12 -16.63
N LEU A 337 2.48 -20.62 -17.21
CA LEU A 337 2.83 -22.04 -17.27
C LEU A 337 3.78 -22.43 -16.13
N TYR A 338 4.39 -21.45 -15.48
CA TYR A 338 5.31 -21.66 -14.37
C TYR A 338 4.93 -20.93 -13.10
N VAL A 339 4.15 -19.84 -13.15
CA VAL A 339 3.65 -19.11 -11.98
C VAL A 339 2.13 -19.02 -11.97
N ASP A 340 1.57 -18.47 -10.89
CA ASP A 340 0.16 -18.13 -10.83
C ASP A 340 -0.24 -17.22 -12.02
N PRO A 341 -1.28 -17.56 -12.79
CA PRO A 341 -1.74 -16.74 -13.91
C PRO A 341 -2.06 -15.29 -13.55
N VAL A 342 -2.36 -14.98 -12.28
CA VAL A 342 -2.63 -13.60 -11.84
C VAL A 342 -1.53 -12.62 -12.28
N PHE A 343 -0.25 -13.00 -12.21
CA PHE A 343 0.84 -12.12 -12.63
C PHE A 343 0.84 -11.87 -14.14
N ASN A 344 0.55 -12.91 -14.93
CA ASN A 344 0.43 -12.80 -16.37
C ASN A 344 -0.77 -11.93 -16.75
N ASP A 345 -1.94 -12.23 -16.18
CA ASP A 345 -3.20 -11.55 -16.46
C ASP A 345 -3.11 -10.07 -16.09
N THR A 346 -2.51 -9.74 -14.93
CA THR A 346 -2.25 -8.35 -14.52
C THR A 346 -1.34 -7.64 -15.52
N TYR A 347 -0.26 -8.30 -15.97
CA TYR A 347 0.66 -7.71 -16.94
C TYR A 347 -0.01 -7.43 -18.29
N LEU A 348 -0.80 -8.39 -18.80
CA LEU A 348 -1.52 -8.23 -20.05
C LEU A 348 -2.58 -7.13 -19.94
N ASP A 349 -3.30 -7.03 -18.81
CA ASP A 349 -4.24 -5.93 -18.56
C ASP A 349 -3.54 -4.56 -18.61
N PHE A 350 -2.38 -4.44 -17.94
CA PHE A 350 -1.55 -3.23 -18.00
C PHE A 350 -1.12 -2.88 -19.43
N LEU A 351 -0.70 -3.85 -20.24
CA LEU A 351 -0.29 -3.61 -21.63
C LEU A 351 -1.47 -3.15 -22.49
N ILE A 352 -2.67 -3.69 -22.26
CA ILE A 352 -3.88 -3.33 -23.02
C ILE A 352 -4.40 -1.95 -22.62
N ASN A 353 -4.45 -1.66 -21.31
CA ASN A 353 -5.08 -0.46 -20.77
C ASN A 353 -4.11 0.71 -20.61
N GLY A 354 -2.80 0.43 -20.53
CA GLY A 354 -1.73 1.42 -20.33
C GLY A 354 -1.69 2.02 -18.91
N VAL A 355 -2.50 1.49 -18.00
CA VAL A 355 -2.61 1.91 -16.59
C VAL A 355 -2.63 0.68 -15.71
N LEU A 356 -1.95 0.77 -14.57
CA LEU A 356 -2.03 -0.26 -13.55
C LEU A 356 -3.40 -0.17 -12.87
N GLU A 357 -4.04 -1.31 -12.68
CA GLU A 357 -5.27 -1.42 -11.90
C GLU A 357 -5.00 -1.02 -10.43
N SER A 358 -6.01 -0.52 -9.73
CA SER A 358 -5.84 0.09 -8.41
C SER A 358 -6.89 -0.35 -7.39
N GLN A 359 -7.62 -1.43 -7.68
CA GLN A 359 -8.64 -1.94 -6.77
C GLN A 359 -7.97 -2.92 -5.81
N ALA A 360 -7.99 -2.60 -4.52
CA ALA A 360 -7.43 -3.50 -3.52
C ALA A 360 -8.33 -4.73 -3.32
N PRO A 361 -7.72 -5.91 -3.02
CA PRO A 361 -8.49 -7.09 -2.67
C PRO A 361 -9.43 -6.86 -1.49
N ALA A 362 -10.59 -7.50 -1.53
CA ALA A 362 -11.43 -7.59 -0.34
C ALA A 362 -10.67 -8.36 0.75
N ALA A 363 -10.67 -7.83 1.97
CA ALA A 363 -10.03 -8.50 3.09
C ALA A 363 -10.66 -9.90 3.30
N PRO A 364 -9.85 -10.92 3.69
CA PRO A 364 -10.41 -12.17 4.16
C PRO A 364 -11.43 -11.91 5.26
N THR A 365 -12.54 -12.64 5.27
CA THR A 365 -13.66 -12.37 6.20
C THR A 365 -13.61 -13.23 7.45
N ARG A 366 -12.71 -14.22 7.50
CA ARG A 366 -12.65 -15.24 8.55
C ARG A 366 -11.25 -15.83 8.67
N ILE A 367 -10.76 -15.88 9.90
CA ILE A 367 -9.63 -16.71 10.33
C ILE A 367 -10.11 -17.62 11.46
N ASP A 368 -9.97 -18.93 11.28
CA ASP A 368 -10.15 -19.94 12.30
C ASP A 368 -8.82 -20.33 12.90
N THR A 369 -8.81 -20.58 14.20
CA THR A 369 -7.63 -21.10 14.91
C THR A 369 -7.96 -22.43 15.59
N THR A 370 -7.04 -23.38 15.53
CA THR A 370 -7.18 -24.70 16.16
C THR A 370 -5.89 -25.04 16.90
N LEU A 371 -5.97 -25.19 18.23
CA LEU A 371 -4.86 -25.64 19.04
C LEU A 371 -4.69 -27.16 18.89
N GLN A 372 -3.52 -27.59 18.45
CA GLN A 372 -3.18 -28.99 18.23
C GLN A 372 -2.69 -29.66 19.52
N SER A 373 -2.73 -30.99 19.55
CA SER A 373 -2.30 -31.77 20.72
C SER A 373 -0.81 -31.65 21.04
N ASP A 374 0.00 -31.24 20.08
CA ASP A 374 1.44 -30.99 20.25
C ASP A 374 1.77 -29.57 20.73
N GLY A 375 0.75 -28.72 20.89
CA GLY A 375 0.89 -27.32 21.32
C GLY A 375 1.00 -26.30 20.19
N SER A 376 1.08 -26.75 18.92
CA SER A 376 1.05 -25.85 17.76
C SER A 376 -0.34 -25.27 17.52
N LEU A 377 -0.42 -24.09 16.88
CA LEU A 377 -1.67 -23.46 16.51
C LEU A 377 -1.82 -23.44 14.98
N THR A 378 -2.86 -24.11 14.48
CA THR A 378 -3.22 -24.05 13.07
C THR A 378 -4.15 -22.87 12.84
N LEU A 379 -3.80 -22.01 11.89
CA LEU A 379 -4.63 -20.93 11.37
C LEU A 379 -5.16 -21.32 9.99
N VAL A 380 -6.45 -21.08 9.73
CA VAL A 380 -7.09 -21.31 8.44
C VAL A 380 -7.94 -20.10 8.11
N TRP A 381 -7.90 -19.59 6.88
CA TRP A 381 -8.71 -18.44 6.47
C TRP A 381 -9.49 -18.73 5.20
N ASN A 382 -10.53 -17.92 4.92
CA ASN A 382 -11.17 -17.97 3.62
C ASN A 382 -10.36 -17.20 2.58
N GLU A 383 -10.46 -17.63 1.32
CA GLU A 383 -9.87 -16.90 0.20
C GLU A 383 -10.45 -15.48 0.15
N ALA A 384 -9.57 -14.50 -0.04
CA ALA A 384 -9.91 -13.15 -0.45
C ALA A 384 -10.40 -13.15 -1.91
N ILE A 385 -11.16 -12.11 -2.27
CA ILE A 385 -11.71 -11.93 -3.61
C ILE A 385 -11.23 -10.59 -4.14
N ASP A 386 -10.84 -10.60 -5.41
CA ASP A 386 -10.36 -9.43 -6.13
C ASP A 386 -10.79 -9.51 -7.61
N ASN A 387 -10.76 -8.37 -8.33
CA ASN A 387 -11.10 -8.30 -9.76
C ASN A 387 -10.08 -8.99 -10.67
N ILE A 388 -8.80 -9.02 -10.30
CA ILE A 388 -7.72 -9.65 -11.07
C ILE A 388 -7.19 -10.89 -10.35
N GLY A 389 -7.31 -10.94 -9.02
CA GLY A 389 -7.07 -12.14 -8.23
C GLY A 389 -5.96 -11.94 -7.20
N ILE A 390 -5.82 -12.92 -6.29
CA ILE A 390 -4.86 -12.83 -5.19
C ILE A 390 -3.53 -13.44 -5.61
N ALA A 391 -2.44 -12.73 -5.35
CA ALA A 391 -1.08 -13.19 -5.60
C ALA A 391 -0.36 -13.66 -4.32
N VAL A 392 -0.62 -13.01 -3.18
CA VAL A 392 0.11 -13.27 -1.92
C VAL A 392 -0.80 -13.10 -0.70
N TYR A 393 -0.57 -13.88 0.35
CA TYR A 393 -1.03 -13.55 1.71
C TYR A 393 0.15 -13.28 2.64
N ARG A 394 0.05 -12.25 3.48
CA ARG A 394 0.99 -12.02 4.59
C ARG A 394 0.28 -12.23 5.92
N LEU A 395 0.83 -13.10 6.74
CA LEU A 395 0.37 -13.40 8.09
C LEU A 395 1.40 -12.87 9.10
N PHE A 396 0.95 -12.03 10.01
CA PHE A 396 1.74 -11.43 11.07
C PHE A 396 1.38 -12.04 12.43
N LYS A 397 2.34 -12.07 13.34
CA LYS A 397 2.18 -12.45 14.75
C LYS A 397 2.76 -11.33 15.61
N ASN A 398 1.90 -10.65 16.38
CA ASN A 398 2.24 -9.47 17.16
C ASN A 398 3.00 -8.43 16.30
N ASP A 399 2.39 -8.04 15.17
CA ASP A 399 2.89 -7.09 14.16
C ASP A 399 4.19 -7.49 13.43
N SER A 400 4.81 -8.62 13.78
CA SER A 400 5.96 -9.16 13.07
C SER A 400 5.52 -10.15 12.00
N LEU A 401 6.05 -10.05 10.78
CA LEU A 401 5.74 -11.01 9.71
C LEU A 401 6.13 -12.42 10.17
N LEU A 402 5.14 -13.32 10.21
CA LEU A 402 5.31 -14.71 10.60
C LEU A 402 5.41 -15.62 9.38
N TYR A 403 4.54 -15.38 8.40
CA TYR A 403 4.41 -16.24 7.24
C TYR A 403 3.97 -15.43 6.02
N ARG A 404 4.47 -15.85 4.86
CA ARG A 404 4.07 -15.36 3.56
C ARG A 404 3.63 -16.55 2.74
N SER A 405 2.38 -16.56 2.30
CA SER A 405 1.88 -17.55 1.35
C SER A 405 2.06 -17.01 -0.04
N ASP A 406 2.96 -17.64 -0.77
CA ASP A 406 3.19 -17.42 -2.19
C ASP A 406 2.79 -18.65 -2.98
N TRP A 407 2.54 -18.44 -4.25
CA TRP A 407 2.47 -19.53 -5.21
C TRP A 407 3.86 -20.17 -5.38
N TYR A 408 3.99 -21.48 -5.16
CA TYR A 408 5.26 -22.21 -5.35
C TYR A 408 5.05 -23.53 -6.09
N ARG A 409 5.72 -23.74 -7.21
CA ARG A 409 5.62 -24.98 -7.99
C ARG A 409 6.34 -26.14 -7.29
N ASP A 410 5.59 -27.07 -6.68
CA ASP A 410 6.13 -28.24 -5.97
C ASP A 410 6.24 -29.52 -6.82
N GLY A 411 6.56 -29.41 -8.12
CA GLY A 411 6.78 -30.59 -8.99
C GLY A 411 5.57 -31.52 -9.20
N ASN A 412 4.44 -31.32 -8.53
CA ASN A 412 3.23 -32.16 -8.62
C ASN A 412 2.00 -31.45 -9.21
N GLY A 413 2.12 -30.19 -9.65
CA GLY A 413 1.05 -29.42 -10.26
C GLY A 413 1.14 -27.94 -9.92
N PHE A 414 0.05 -27.20 -10.16
CA PHE A 414 -0.15 -25.83 -9.66
C PHE A 414 -0.78 -25.95 -8.26
N PRO A 415 -0.06 -25.83 -7.14
CA PRO A 415 -0.72 -25.71 -5.85
C PRO A 415 -1.42 -24.35 -5.77
N ALA A 416 -2.63 -24.33 -5.23
CA ALA A 416 -3.34 -23.08 -4.92
C ALA A 416 -2.60 -22.31 -3.82
N LEU A 417 -2.81 -20.99 -3.75
CA LEU A 417 -2.38 -20.20 -2.60
C LEU A 417 -2.86 -20.87 -1.31
N ASN A 418 -1.94 -21.10 -0.38
CA ASN A 418 -2.29 -21.74 0.89
C ASN A 418 -3.11 -20.76 1.73
N THR A 419 -4.32 -21.18 2.09
CA THR A 419 -5.18 -20.47 3.03
C THR A 419 -5.08 -21.01 4.45
N TYR A 420 -3.93 -21.58 4.80
CA TYR A 420 -3.66 -22.07 6.14
C TYR A 420 -2.17 -21.95 6.50
N PHE A 421 -1.89 -21.88 7.80
CA PHE A 421 -0.54 -21.88 8.35
C PHE A 421 -0.51 -22.60 9.70
N ASN A 422 0.56 -23.34 10.00
CA ASN A 422 0.73 -23.98 11.31
C ASN A 422 1.87 -23.31 12.09
N ASP A 423 1.50 -22.53 13.11
CA ASP A 423 2.45 -21.91 14.03
C ASP A 423 2.92 -22.93 15.07
N VAL A 424 4.07 -23.55 14.79
CA VAL A 424 4.72 -24.54 15.67
C VAL A 424 5.31 -23.91 16.93
N ASP A 425 5.51 -22.59 16.93
CA ASP A 425 6.09 -21.81 18.03
C ASP A 425 5.01 -21.00 18.78
N PHE A 426 3.76 -21.46 18.74
CA PHE A 426 2.67 -20.85 19.48
C PHE A 426 2.86 -20.98 21.00
N SER A 427 2.66 -19.88 21.72
CA SER A 427 2.68 -19.86 23.18
C SER A 427 1.26 -19.92 23.74
N THR A 428 0.96 -20.99 24.49
CA THR A 428 -0.28 -21.11 25.27
C THR A 428 -0.29 -20.21 26.52
N SER A 429 0.80 -19.49 26.78
CA SER A 429 0.86 -18.46 27.81
C SER A 429 0.65 -17.07 27.21
N GLY A 430 -0.36 -16.37 27.70
CA GLY A 430 -0.66 -14.99 27.31
C GLY A 430 -1.58 -14.87 26.10
N GLN A 431 -1.59 -13.66 25.55
CA GLN A 431 -2.37 -13.26 24.39
C GLN A 431 -1.44 -13.16 23.18
N THR A 432 -1.85 -13.72 22.05
CA THR A 432 -1.16 -13.60 20.76
C THR A 432 -2.12 -12.98 19.75
N VAL A 433 -1.67 -11.97 19.02
CA VAL A 433 -2.44 -11.36 17.93
C VAL A 433 -1.90 -11.87 16.61
N TYR A 434 -2.75 -12.45 15.78
CA TYR A 434 -2.44 -12.75 14.39
C TYR A 434 -3.15 -11.75 13.50
N GLN A 435 -2.48 -11.31 12.44
CA GLN A 435 -3.06 -10.40 11.46
C GLN A 435 -2.83 -10.92 10.05
N LEU A 436 -3.79 -10.74 9.16
CA LEU A 436 -3.75 -11.27 7.80
C LEU A 436 -4.13 -10.17 6.80
N GLU A 437 -3.37 -10.07 5.72
CA GLU A 437 -3.67 -9.24 4.55
C GLU A 437 -3.46 -10.04 3.26
N ALA A 438 -4.23 -9.70 2.24
CA ALA A 438 -4.12 -10.24 0.88
C ALA A 438 -3.52 -9.19 -0.05
N ILE A 439 -2.78 -9.64 -1.07
CA ILE A 439 -2.14 -8.79 -2.08
C ILE A 439 -2.47 -9.36 -3.45
N ASP A 440 -2.91 -8.52 -4.39
CA ASP A 440 -3.15 -8.92 -5.79
C ASP A 440 -1.87 -8.92 -6.65
N GLY A 441 -2.00 -9.27 -7.93
CA GLY A 441 -0.90 -9.23 -8.89
C GLY A 441 -0.41 -7.82 -9.20
N ALA A 442 -1.25 -6.79 -9.01
CA ALA A 442 -0.89 -5.40 -9.20
C ALA A 442 -0.08 -4.82 -8.02
N GLY A 443 -0.15 -5.44 -6.85
CA GLY A 443 0.47 -4.97 -5.62
C GLY A 443 -0.47 -4.19 -4.70
N ASN A 444 -1.77 -4.12 -4.98
CA ASN A 444 -2.71 -3.53 -4.03
C ASN A 444 -2.91 -4.47 -2.84
N ILE A 445 -3.07 -3.89 -1.65
CA ILE A 445 -3.12 -4.63 -0.38
C ILE A 445 -4.51 -4.44 0.23
N SER A 446 -5.12 -5.54 0.68
CA SER A 446 -6.41 -5.50 1.38
C SER A 446 -6.32 -4.76 2.71
N GLU A 447 -7.47 -4.40 3.28
CA GLU A 447 -7.51 -4.12 4.71
C GLU A 447 -6.98 -5.34 5.50
N ARG A 448 -6.27 -5.07 6.59
CA ARG A 448 -5.69 -6.09 7.44
C ARG A 448 -6.70 -6.53 8.49
N ILE A 449 -7.01 -7.82 8.55
CA ILE A 449 -7.86 -8.37 9.61
C ILE A 449 -7.01 -8.93 10.74
N SER A 450 -7.55 -8.95 11.96
CA SER A 450 -6.84 -9.39 13.16
C SER A 450 -7.67 -10.40 13.94
N ILE A 451 -7.02 -11.45 14.46
CA ILE A 451 -7.58 -12.37 15.45
C ILE A 451 -6.69 -12.42 16.68
N THR A 452 -7.29 -12.25 17.85
CA THR A 452 -6.61 -12.41 19.13
C THR A 452 -6.86 -13.81 19.69
N VAL A 453 -5.80 -14.53 19.99
CA VAL A 453 -5.82 -15.89 20.53
C VAL A 453 -5.32 -15.85 21.98
N ASN A 454 -6.18 -16.28 22.91
CA ASN A 454 -5.83 -16.41 24.32
C ASN A 454 -5.42 -17.86 24.59
N GLY A 455 -4.22 -18.10 25.12
CA GLY A 455 -3.53 -19.38 25.00
C GLY A 455 -4.22 -20.68 25.49
N SER A 456 -5.35 -20.63 26.21
CA SER A 456 -6.14 -21.81 26.61
C SER A 456 -7.45 -22.01 25.84
N TYR A 457 -7.86 -21.05 25.00
CA TYR A 457 -9.08 -21.08 24.20
C TYR A 457 -8.80 -20.45 22.84
N PRO A 458 -8.52 -21.24 21.78
CA PRO A 458 -8.48 -20.69 20.44
C PRO A 458 -9.85 -20.07 20.14
N ASN A 459 -9.88 -18.76 19.92
CA ASN A 459 -11.07 -18.09 19.45
C ASN A 459 -11.34 -18.62 18.05
N SER A 460 -12.40 -19.41 17.89
CA SER A 460 -13.05 -19.57 16.61
C SER A 460 -13.99 -18.37 16.49
N TYR A 461 -13.69 -17.43 15.58
CA TYR A 461 -14.57 -16.35 15.08
C TYR A 461 -14.00 -14.94 15.28
N VAL A 462 -13.82 -14.25 14.16
CA VAL A 462 -13.76 -12.79 14.03
C VAL A 462 -14.82 -12.44 12.99
N ASP A 463 -15.82 -11.66 13.39
CA ASP A 463 -16.76 -10.96 12.52
C ASP A 463 -16.23 -9.52 12.41
N THR A 464 -15.81 -9.07 11.24
CA THR A 464 -15.32 -7.70 11.06
C THR A 464 -16.47 -6.71 10.92
N ALA A 465 -17.39 -6.70 11.89
CA ALA A 465 -18.29 -5.57 12.09
C ALA A 465 -17.51 -4.43 12.82
N PRO A 466 -17.80 -3.14 12.55
CA PRO A 466 -17.00 -2.02 13.05
C PRO A 466 -16.99 -1.87 14.58
N ASP A 467 -15.84 -1.48 15.14
CA ASP A 467 -15.57 -1.41 16.60
C ASP A 467 -16.29 -0.29 17.40
N ASP A 468 -17.22 0.47 16.81
CA ASP A 468 -18.16 1.35 17.55
C ASP A 468 -19.62 0.85 17.52
N PHE A 469 -19.81 -0.41 17.10
CA PHE A 469 -21.10 -1.09 17.06
C PHE A 469 -21.08 -2.27 18.04
N LYS A 470 -21.78 -2.16 19.18
CA LYS A 470 -21.98 -3.34 20.03
C LYS A 470 -23.07 -4.23 19.42
N THR A 471 -22.69 -5.04 18.44
CA THR A 471 -23.56 -6.05 17.83
C THR A 471 -24.03 -7.00 18.93
N ILE A 472 -25.33 -6.98 19.26
CA ILE A 472 -25.97 -8.15 19.86
C ILE A 472 -26.49 -8.97 18.69
N CYS A 473 -25.65 -9.79 18.07
CA CYS A 473 -26.02 -11.12 17.56
C CYS A 473 -24.96 -11.75 16.65
N ASP A 474 -24.35 -12.81 17.18
CA ASP A 474 -24.30 -14.09 16.48
C ASP A 474 -25.62 -14.80 16.86
N THR A 475 -26.59 -14.89 15.96
CA THR A 475 -27.96 -15.35 16.32
C THR A 475 -28.00 -16.84 16.66
N GLU A 476 -28.20 -17.19 17.93
CA GLU A 476 -28.82 -18.48 18.28
C GLU A 476 -30.35 -18.30 18.21
N LEU A 477 -30.95 -18.78 17.11
CA LEU A 477 -32.40 -18.72 16.87
C LEU A 477 -33.11 -19.80 17.69
N ILE A 478 -33.86 -19.42 18.72
CA ILE A 478 -34.73 -20.35 19.48
C ILE A 478 -36.19 -20.11 19.07
N PRO A 479 -36.88 -21.06 18.40
CA PRO A 479 -38.32 -21.01 18.21
C PRO A 479 -39.02 -21.01 19.58
N ALA A 480 -40.05 -20.19 19.76
CA ALA A 480 -40.79 -20.10 21.02
C ALA A 480 -41.53 -21.42 21.34
N GLY A 481 -40.84 -22.38 21.95
CA GLY A 481 -41.38 -23.61 22.51
C GLY A 481 -41.16 -23.65 24.02
N THR A 482 -42.21 -23.34 24.78
CA THR A 482 -42.36 -23.51 26.24
C THR A 482 -41.18 -23.07 27.12
N MET A 483 -41.26 -21.86 27.68
CA MET A 483 -40.48 -21.51 28.87
C MET A 483 -41.33 -21.64 30.15
N PRO A 484 -40.77 -22.21 31.23
CA PRO A 484 -41.39 -22.16 32.54
C PRO A 484 -41.22 -20.74 33.10
N GLY A 485 -42.32 -19.97 33.18
CA GLY A 485 -42.34 -18.72 33.96
C GLY A 485 -43.02 -17.49 33.35
N VAL A 486 -43.64 -17.56 32.16
CA VAL A 486 -44.42 -16.42 31.61
C VAL A 486 -45.89 -16.82 31.45
N ASN A 487 -46.52 -17.12 32.58
CA ASN A 487 -47.98 -17.18 32.69
C ASN A 487 -48.45 -15.89 33.36
N ASP A 488 -48.61 -14.81 32.58
CA ASP A 488 -49.66 -13.78 32.75
C ASP A 488 -49.40 -12.55 31.87
N LEU A 489 -49.12 -12.73 30.56
CA LEU A 489 -49.37 -11.69 29.55
C LEU A 489 -50.88 -11.61 29.23
N ALA A 490 -51.69 -11.32 30.25
CA ALA A 490 -53.15 -11.31 30.18
C ALA A 490 -53.69 -10.15 29.35
N GLY A 491 -53.93 -10.41 28.06
CA GLY A 491 -54.79 -9.58 27.20
C GLY A 491 -54.42 -9.70 25.73
N TYR A 492 -54.92 -10.74 25.05
CA TYR A 492 -54.71 -11.07 23.62
C TYR A 492 -53.38 -11.73 23.22
N TYR A 493 -53.07 -12.91 23.76
CA TYR A 493 -52.17 -13.85 23.07
C TYR A 493 -52.71 -15.28 23.19
N SER A 494 -53.75 -15.58 22.42
CA SER A 494 -54.21 -16.97 22.25
C SER A 494 -53.56 -17.58 21.00
N ASN A 495 -52.73 -18.61 21.26
CA ASN A 495 -52.27 -19.68 20.36
C ASN A 495 -51.26 -19.32 19.25
N ILE A 496 -50.01 -19.75 19.44
CA ILE A 496 -49.29 -20.54 18.43
C ILE A 496 -48.77 -21.82 19.07
N SER A 497 -49.71 -22.69 19.47
CA SER A 497 -49.53 -24.12 19.29
C SER A 497 -50.78 -24.61 18.58
N GLY A 498 -50.61 -25.12 17.35
CA GLY A 498 -51.69 -25.68 16.55
C GLY A 498 -52.36 -24.69 15.58
N ASN A 499 -51.79 -24.54 14.37
CA ASN A 499 -52.54 -24.36 13.13
C ASN A 499 -51.71 -24.57 11.84
N GLY A 500 -50.63 -25.36 11.88
CA GLY A 500 -49.97 -25.88 10.67
C GLY A 500 -49.41 -24.83 9.70
N ILE A 501 -48.79 -23.76 10.20
CA ILE A 501 -48.09 -22.76 9.37
C ILE A 501 -46.62 -22.73 9.79
N ASP A 502 -45.76 -23.31 8.95
CA ASP A 502 -44.30 -23.31 9.12
C ASP A 502 -43.73 -21.98 8.61
N TYR A 503 -43.71 -20.93 9.42
CA TYR A 503 -42.98 -19.71 9.09
C TYR A 503 -41.47 -20.00 9.01
N LEU A 504 -40.78 -19.49 7.98
CA LEU A 504 -39.35 -19.70 7.81
C LEU A 504 -38.58 -18.47 8.33
N ILE A 505 -37.87 -18.63 9.43
CA ILE A 505 -36.85 -17.66 9.88
C ILE A 505 -35.51 -18.32 9.66
N ASN A 506 -34.76 -17.80 8.70
CA ASN A 506 -33.44 -18.30 8.33
C ASN A 506 -32.45 -17.14 8.28
N THR A 507 -31.17 -17.46 8.29
CA THR A 507 -30.13 -16.49 7.91
C THR A 507 -29.80 -16.66 6.43
N VAL A 508 -29.59 -15.56 5.72
CA VAL A 508 -29.37 -15.55 4.26
C VAL A 508 -28.16 -14.67 3.93
N ASN A 509 -27.14 -15.28 3.31
CA ASN A 509 -25.91 -14.60 2.88
C ASN A 509 -26.19 -13.70 1.66
N GLY A 510 -25.48 -12.58 1.54
CA GLY A 510 -25.57 -11.71 0.37
C GLY A 510 -26.79 -10.79 0.33
N VAL A 511 -27.63 -10.81 1.37
CA VAL A 511 -28.91 -10.08 1.40
C VAL A 511 -28.90 -8.93 2.42
N GLY A 512 -28.00 -8.96 3.41
CA GLY A 512 -27.87 -7.90 4.41
C GLY A 512 -27.13 -6.67 3.90
N TYR A 513 -26.80 -5.76 4.83
CA TYR A 513 -26.08 -4.54 4.50
C TYR A 513 -24.71 -4.86 3.88
N GLN A 514 -24.39 -4.21 2.75
CA GLN A 514 -23.17 -4.47 1.96
C GLN A 514 -22.92 -5.95 1.59
N GLY A 515 -23.98 -6.76 1.49
CA GLY A 515 -23.86 -8.19 1.13
C GLY A 515 -23.62 -9.12 2.32
N SER A 516 -23.76 -8.63 3.55
CA SER A 516 -23.68 -9.43 4.77
C SER A 516 -24.79 -10.52 4.86
N LYS A 517 -24.71 -11.32 5.91
CA LYS A 517 -25.71 -12.34 6.27
C LYS A 517 -26.83 -11.71 7.10
N ALA A 518 -28.04 -11.67 6.56
CA ALA A 518 -29.20 -11.10 7.24
C ALA A 518 -30.12 -12.17 7.84
N VAL A 519 -30.84 -11.82 8.92
CA VAL A 519 -31.99 -12.60 9.39
C VAL A 519 -33.16 -12.32 8.47
N GLN A 520 -33.60 -13.34 7.73
CA GLN A 520 -34.72 -13.25 6.83
C GLN A 520 -35.94 -13.97 7.42
N TYR A 521 -37.03 -13.22 7.58
CA TYR A 521 -38.35 -13.78 7.81
C TYR A 521 -39.09 -13.93 6.48
N SER A 522 -39.56 -15.14 6.19
CA SER A 522 -40.32 -15.45 4.99
C SER A 522 -41.71 -15.97 5.36
N VAL A 523 -42.74 -15.40 4.73
CA VAL A 523 -44.11 -15.90 4.83
C VAL A 523 -44.33 -16.96 3.74
N PRO A 524 -44.55 -18.24 4.07
CA PRO A 524 -44.78 -19.26 3.06
C PRO A 524 -46.02 -18.96 2.23
N ALA A 525 -45.98 -19.30 0.94
CA ALA A 525 -47.14 -19.19 0.06
C ALA A 525 -48.33 -20.06 0.53
N SER A 526 -48.05 -21.10 1.32
CA SER A 526 -49.02 -22.05 1.89
C SER A 526 -49.67 -21.60 3.21
N ALA A 527 -49.32 -20.45 3.77
CA ALA A 527 -49.88 -19.99 5.05
C ALA A 527 -51.42 -19.85 4.98
N THR A 528 -52.14 -20.40 5.96
CA THR A 528 -53.62 -20.52 5.94
C THR A 528 -54.35 -19.66 6.96
N ALA A 529 -53.65 -18.89 7.81
CA ALA A 529 -54.24 -18.08 8.86
C ALA A 529 -53.39 -16.85 9.22
N TYR A 530 -54.05 -15.86 9.85
CA TYR A 530 -53.43 -14.73 10.55
C TYR A 530 -52.71 -15.24 11.80
N ALA A 531 -51.40 -14.98 11.89
CA ALA A 531 -50.65 -15.24 13.12
C ALA A 531 -49.66 -14.10 13.41
N TRP A 532 -49.51 -13.81 14.69
CA TRP A 532 -48.45 -12.95 15.21
C TRP A 532 -47.17 -13.73 15.30
N VAL A 533 -46.17 -13.34 14.51
CA VAL A 533 -44.84 -13.96 14.59
C VAL A 533 -43.94 -13.02 15.36
N SER A 534 -43.28 -13.55 16.37
CA SER A 534 -42.25 -12.83 17.10
C SER A 534 -41.00 -13.67 17.19
N PHE A 535 -39.83 -13.08 16.98
CA PHE A 535 -38.56 -13.74 17.27
C PHE A 535 -37.72 -12.91 18.21
N ARG A 536 -36.99 -13.64 19.06
CA ARG A 536 -36.23 -13.09 20.15
C ARG A 536 -34.76 -12.99 19.75
N ILE A 537 -34.19 -11.82 19.97
CA ILE A 537 -32.78 -11.52 19.86
C ILE A 537 -32.24 -11.58 21.30
N LEU A 538 -31.35 -12.53 21.56
CA LEU A 538 -30.76 -12.76 22.87
C LEU A 538 -29.33 -12.20 22.93
N SER A 539 -28.94 -11.70 24.09
CA SER A 539 -27.54 -11.42 24.39
C SER A 539 -26.77 -12.74 24.55
N PRO A 540 -25.55 -12.89 23.98
CA PRO A 540 -24.74 -14.11 24.09
C PRO A 540 -24.42 -14.53 25.53
N SER A 541 -24.52 -13.58 26.46
CA SER A 541 -24.38 -13.82 27.90
C SER A 541 -25.67 -13.40 28.58
N TYR A 542 -26.37 -14.35 29.18
CA TYR A 542 -27.67 -14.16 29.83
C TYR A 542 -27.67 -13.14 30.99
N ASN A 543 -26.58 -12.40 31.25
CA ASN A 543 -26.41 -11.39 32.31
C ASN A 543 -25.16 -10.52 32.06
N ASN A 544 -25.15 -9.54 31.13
CA ASN A 544 -24.27 -8.34 31.19
C ASN A 544 -24.29 -7.35 29.97
N SER A 545 -25.33 -7.32 29.14
CA SER A 545 -25.41 -6.32 28.06
C SER A 545 -26.01 -5.01 28.55
N SER A 546 -25.23 -4.20 29.27
CA SER A 546 -25.60 -2.80 29.54
C SER A 546 -25.19 -1.89 28.38
N ALA A 547 -26.08 -0.98 27.98
CA ALA A 547 -25.87 0.05 26.95
C ALA A 547 -26.25 1.46 27.47
N ASN A 548 -25.98 1.70 28.75
CA ASN A 548 -26.34 2.92 29.45
C ASN A 548 -25.81 4.16 28.73
N GLY A 549 -26.69 5.14 28.52
CA GLY A 549 -26.36 6.38 27.80
C GLY A 549 -26.73 6.38 26.32
N ALA A 550 -27.12 5.22 25.75
CA ALA A 550 -27.64 5.22 24.39
C ALA A 550 -28.99 5.97 24.33
N THR A 551 -29.18 6.73 23.26
CA THR A 551 -30.35 7.58 23.03
C THR A 551 -31.27 7.01 21.96
N ASP A 552 -30.77 6.06 21.17
CA ASP A 552 -31.41 5.53 19.98
C ASP A 552 -31.11 4.04 19.78
N LEU A 553 -32.06 3.33 19.19
CA LEU A 553 -31.92 1.97 18.66
C LEU A 553 -31.79 2.04 17.13
N TYR A 554 -30.83 1.31 16.59
CA TYR A 554 -30.53 1.23 15.16
C TYR A 554 -30.67 -0.19 14.64
N TYR A 555 -31.18 -0.31 13.42
CA TYR A 555 -31.05 -1.53 12.61
C TYR A 555 -31.16 -1.26 11.13
N TRP A 556 -30.62 -2.17 10.35
CA TRP A 556 -30.81 -2.19 8.91
C TRP A 556 -31.97 -3.11 8.53
N ILE A 557 -32.76 -2.68 7.54
CA ILE A 557 -33.91 -3.45 7.05
C ILE A 557 -33.98 -3.43 5.52
N ASP A 558 -34.35 -4.56 4.93
CA ASP A 558 -34.72 -4.69 3.52
C ASP A 558 -36.16 -5.17 3.39
N THR A 559 -37.03 -4.26 2.95
CA THR A 559 -38.46 -4.49 2.68
C THR A 559 -38.77 -4.77 1.21
N THR A 560 -37.77 -4.86 0.35
CA THR A 560 -37.97 -5.07 -1.10
C THR A 560 -38.69 -6.37 -1.42
N GLY A 561 -38.51 -7.41 -0.61
CA GLY A 561 -39.24 -8.67 -0.72
C GLY A 561 -40.76 -8.55 -0.52
N PHE A 562 -41.27 -7.42 -0.03
CA PHE A 562 -42.70 -7.13 0.08
C PHE A 562 -43.31 -6.48 -1.18
N GLY A 563 -42.48 -6.09 -2.15
CA GLY A 563 -42.89 -5.47 -3.41
C GLY A 563 -43.68 -4.18 -3.17
N THR A 564 -44.91 -4.10 -3.71
CA THR A 564 -45.78 -2.92 -3.60
C THR A 564 -46.59 -2.86 -2.30
N THR A 565 -46.34 -3.75 -1.34
CA THR A 565 -47.04 -3.77 -0.06
C THR A 565 -46.18 -3.11 1.01
N GLN A 566 -46.77 -2.19 1.77
CA GLN A 566 -46.11 -1.58 2.90
C GLN A 566 -45.88 -2.61 4.01
N PHE A 567 -44.65 -2.67 4.49
CA PHE A 567 -44.29 -3.46 5.66
C PHE A 567 -44.38 -2.60 6.92
N SER A 568 -44.85 -3.20 8.00
CA SER A 568 -44.82 -2.58 9.32
C SER A 568 -44.57 -3.62 10.40
N HIS A 569 -43.81 -3.24 11.42
CA HIS A 569 -43.57 -4.09 12.59
C HIS A 569 -43.56 -3.27 13.87
N THR A 570 -43.58 -3.97 15.01
CA THR A 570 -43.44 -3.38 16.33
C THR A 570 -42.27 -4.02 17.08
N LEU A 571 -41.78 -3.32 18.10
CA LEU A 571 -40.59 -3.71 18.84
C LEU A 571 -40.83 -3.63 20.33
N TYR A 572 -40.37 -4.67 21.03
CA TYR A 572 -40.32 -4.73 22.48
C TYR A 572 -38.90 -5.05 22.92
N PHE A 573 -38.49 -4.56 24.08
CA PHE A 573 -37.27 -5.04 24.71
C PHE A 573 -37.42 -5.08 26.23
N SER A 574 -36.49 -5.75 26.89
CA SER A 574 -36.50 -5.93 28.34
C SER A 574 -35.13 -5.65 28.91
N GLU A 575 -35.11 -5.02 30.08
CA GLU A 575 -33.91 -4.65 30.84
C GLU A 575 -34.12 -4.91 32.33
N ASP A 576 -33.04 -5.08 33.09
CA ASP A 576 -33.07 -5.24 34.54
C ASP A 576 -32.35 -4.07 35.23
N ASP A 577 -32.81 -3.62 36.40
CA ASP A 577 -32.07 -2.61 37.18
C ASP A 577 -30.64 -3.09 37.51
N THR A 578 -29.72 -2.16 37.72
CA THR A 578 -28.31 -2.32 38.13
C THR A 578 -28.06 -3.32 39.29
N ALA A 579 -29.08 -3.65 40.09
CA ALA A 579 -29.02 -4.65 41.15
C ALA A 579 -29.53 -6.07 40.75
N GLY A 580 -30.05 -6.27 39.54
CA GLY A 580 -30.50 -7.55 38.98
C GLY A 580 -31.79 -8.13 39.60
N ASN A 581 -32.57 -7.32 40.32
CA ASN A 581 -33.72 -7.80 41.12
C ASN A 581 -35.10 -7.47 40.53
N GLU A 582 -35.18 -6.61 39.51
CA GLU A 582 -36.43 -6.13 38.92
C GLU A 582 -36.31 -5.97 37.40
N THR A 583 -37.21 -6.60 36.65
CA THR A 583 -37.26 -6.57 35.18
C THR A 583 -38.31 -5.57 34.68
N THR A 584 -37.91 -4.69 33.77
CA THR A 584 -38.80 -3.77 33.05
C THR A 584 -38.89 -4.15 31.58
N HIS A 585 -40.11 -4.10 31.05
CA HIS A 585 -40.40 -4.32 29.64
C HIS A 585 -40.84 -3.02 28.97
N TRP A 586 -40.31 -2.76 27.79
CA TRP A 586 -40.53 -1.54 27.02
C TRP A 586 -41.21 -1.86 25.68
N THR A 587 -42.14 -1.00 25.28
CA THR A 587 -42.85 -1.08 23.98
C THR A 587 -42.82 0.28 23.29
N LEU A 588 -42.93 0.30 21.96
CA LEU A 588 -43.15 1.54 21.22
C LEU A 588 -44.40 2.28 21.73
N ASN A 589 -44.30 3.59 21.86
CA ASN A 589 -45.40 4.47 22.19
C ASN A 589 -46.46 4.45 21.07
N THR A 590 -47.72 4.77 21.39
CA THR A 590 -48.81 4.83 20.40
C THR A 590 -48.65 5.97 19.39
N SER A 591 -47.78 6.94 19.71
CA SER A 591 -47.42 8.08 18.86
C SER A 591 -45.98 8.50 19.13
N GLY A 592 -45.27 9.00 18.13
CA GLY A 592 -43.88 9.44 18.24
C GLY A 592 -43.23 9.54 16.86
N ASP A 593 -41.91 9.74 16.83
CA ASP A 593 -41.15 9.86 15.59
C ASP A 593 -40.06 8.78 15.55
N PHE A 594 -39.88 8.15 14.39
CA PHE A 594 -38.70 7.36 14.05
C PHE A 594 -38.10 7.86 12.74
N TYR A 595 -36.91 7.37 12.40
CA TYR A 595 -36.13 7.91 11.30
C TYR A 595 -35.66 6.79 10.39
N ILE A 596 -35.70 7.04 9.09
CA ILE A 596 -35.19 6.13 8.06
C ILE A 596 -34.16 6.87 7.19
N GLU A 597 -33.16 6.16 6.69
CA GLU A 597 -32.14 6.71 5.81
C GLU A 597 -32.74 7.19 4.47
N ASN A 598 -32.20 8.30 3.94
CA ASN A 598 -32.66 8.92 2.70
C ASN A 598 -31.80 8.63 1.46
N GLY A 599 -30.74 7.82 1.60
CA GLY A 599 -29.80 7.47 0.54
C GLY A 599 -28.72 8.52 0.22
N ASN A 600 -28.70 9.66 0.91
CA ASN A 600 -27.70 10.73 0.79
C ASN A 600 -27.01 11.03 2.15
N GLY A 601 -26.90 10.03 3.03
CA GLY A 601 -26.31 10.19 4.37
C GLY A 601 -27.17 10.96 5.38
N GLY A 602 -28.46 11.19 5.10
CA GLY A 602 -29.39 11.86 6.01
C GLY A 602 -30.60 11.00 6.40
N PHE A 603 -31.39 11.47 7.36
CA PHE A 603 -32.59 10.78 7.83
C PHE A 603 -33.88 11.51 7.45
N ILE A 604 -34.88 10.74 7.04
CA ILE A 604 -36.28 11.17 6.90
C ILE A 604 -37.03 10.73 8.15
N LYS A 605 -37.77 11.69 8.73
CA LYS A 605 -38.63 11.46 9.89
C LYS A 605 -39.97 10.85 9.47
N LEU A 606 -40.38 9.79 10.15
CA LEU A 606 -41.66 9.10 9.99
C LEU A 606 -42.37 9.00 11.34
N ALA A 607 -43.71 8.95 11.32
CA ALA A 607 -44.50 8.85 12.53
C ALA A 607 -44.70 7.39 12.97
N ILE A 608 -44.60 7.14 14.26
CA ILE A 608 -45.07 5.92 14.89
C ILE A 608 -46.60 6.02 14.99
N ASP A 609 -47.32 5.01 14.48
CA ASP A 609 -48.78 4.95 14.50
C ASP A 609 -49.24 3.67 15.22
N ASN A 610 -49.99 3.83 16.31
CA ASN A 610 -50.48 2.73 17.16
C ASN A 610 -49.39 1.72 17.53
N SER A 611 -48.19 2.21 17.87
CA SER A 611 -47.02 1.40 18.25
C SER A 611 -46.39 0.59 17.09
N TYR A 612 -46.62 0.99 15.83
CA TYR A 612 -46.00 0.39 14.66
C TYR A 612 -45.08 1.35 13.91
N LEU A 613 -44.03 0.77 13.33
CA LEU A 613 -43.11 1.41 12.41
C LEU A 613 -43.47 0.97 10.99
N ALA A 614 -43.92 1.89 10.14
CA ALA A 614 -44.33 1.60 8.77
C ALA A 614 -43.36 2.22 7.76
N TYR A 615 -42.85 1.40 6.83
CA TYR A 615 -41.83 1.82 5.87
C TYR A 615 -42.43 2.18 4.52
N PRO A 616 -41.78 3.03 3.72
CA PRO A 616 -42.08 3.14 2.30
C PRO A 616 -41.98 1.77 1.62
N THR A 617 -42.81 1.54 0.60
CA THR A 617 -42.76 0.30 -0.19
C THR A 617 -41.39 0.14 -0.85
N GLY A 618 -40.74 -1.00 -0.67
CA GLY A 618 -39.41 -1.27 -1.24
C GLY A 618 -38.26 -0.54 -0.55
N TYR A 619 -38.48 -0.03 0.66
CA TYR A 619 -37.43 0.58 1.47
C TYR A 619 -36.31 -0.41 1.79
N LYS A 620 -35.07 0.06 1.66
CA LYS A 620 -33.84 -0.64 2.04
C LYS A 620 -32.88 0.40 2.62
N GLY A 621 -32.45 0.22 3.86
CA GLY A 621 -31.56 1.19 4.53
C GLY A 621 -31.69 1.16 6.05
N PHE A 622 -30.95 2.05 6.71
CA PHE A 622 -30.93 2.13 8.17
C PHE A 622 -32.19 2.74 8.78
N VAL A 623 -32.57 2.22 9.94
CA VAL A 623 -33.68 2.70 10.76
C VAL A 623 -33.11 3.14 12.10
N ARG A 624 -33.50 4.31 12.55
CA ARG A 624 -33.17 4.89 13.85
C ARG A 624 -34.45 5.13 14.63
N ILE A 625 -34.49 4.67 15.88
CA ILE A 625 -35.63 4.87 16.79
C ILE A 625 -35.11 5.47 18.10
N PRO A 626 -35.48 6.72 18.44
CA PRO A 626 -35.12 7.30 19.72
C PRO A 626 -35.74 6.51 20.88
N PHE A 627 -34.99 6.29 21.97
CA PHE A 627 -35.52 5.61 23.16
C PHE A 627 -36.65 6.36 23.86
N SER A 628 -36.74 7.67 23.66
CA SER A 628 -37.90 8.48 24.04
C SER A 628 -39.20 8.05 23.35
N SER A 629 -39.11 7.22 22.30
CA SER A 629 -40.26 6.62 21.62
C SER A 629 -40.77 5.36 22.29
N PHE A 630 -40.14 4.90 23.37
CA PHE A 630 -40.57 3.74 24.13
C PHE A 630 -41.23 4.16 25.45
N VAL A 631 -42.19 3.35 25.88
CA VAL A 631 -42.89 3.48 27.15
C VAL A 631 -42.82 2.16 27.91
N PRO A 632 -42.78 2.20 29.25
CA PRO A 632 -42.80 0.97 30.03
C PRO A 632 -44.16 0.31 29.80
N THR A 633 -44.13 -0.95 29.35
CA THR A 633 -45.33 -1.75 29.27
C THR A 633 -45.59 -2.35 30.64
N TRP A 634 -44.71 -3.22 31.17
CA TRP A 634 -44.87 -3.93 32.46
C TRP A 634 -43.54 -4.01 33.22
N GLY A 635 -43.58 -3.90 34.56
CA GLY A 635 -42.39 -3.85 35.43
C GLY A 635 -42.65 -3.07 36.72
N THR A 636 -41.62 -2.82 37.53
CA THR A 636 -41.69 -2.10 38.82
C THR A 636 -41.54 -0.58 38.71
N VAL A 637 -41.31 -0.06 37.50
CA VAL A 637 -41.09 1.37 37.24
C VAL A 637 -42.37 2.14 36.91
N ASP A 638 -42.38 3.46 37.15
CA ASP A 638 -43.53 4.33 36.88
C ASP A 638 -43.64 4.70 35.39
N SER A 639 -44.79 5.23 34.96
CA SER A 639 -45.04 5.61 33.55
C SER A 639 -44.16 6.77 33.04
N ASN A 640 -43.35 7.37 33.91
CA ASN A 640 -42.45 8.49 33.58
C ASN A 640 -40.98 8.08 33.56
N SER A 641 -40.69 6.81 33.78
CA SER A 641 -39.34 6.28 33.79
C SER A 641 -38.75 6.30 32.38
N LEU A 642 -37.47 6.63 32.29
CA LEU A 642 -36.70 6.62 31.06
C LEU A 642 -36.03 5.26 30.88
N VAL A 643 -35.81 4.88 29.62
CA VAL A 643 -35.06 3.66 29.28
C VAL A 643 -33.63 3.77 29.83
N GLY A 644 -33.21 2.80 30.63
CA GLY A 644 -31.88 2.78 31.24
C GLY A 644 -30.84 1.99 30.46
N LEU A 645 -31.27 0.91 29.79
CA LEU A 645 -30.49 -0.11 29.10
C LEU A 645 -29.51 -0.89 29.99
N ASP A 646 -29.84 -1.04 31.27
CA ASP A 646 -29.10 -1.90 32.18
C ASP A 646 -29.48 -3.37 31.95
N ASN A 647 -28.49 -4.26 31.75
CA ASN A 647 -28.71 -5.71 31.63
C ASN A 647 -29.85 -6.09 30.67
N ILE A 648 -29.69 -5.77 29.40
CA ILE A 648 -30.70 -6.06 28.37
C ILE A 648 -30.89 -7.57 28.22
N ASN A 649 -32.10 -8.04 28.52
CA ASN A 649 -32.47 -9.45 28.52
C ASN A 649 -32.78 -9.97 27.11
N PHE A 650 -33.59 -9.21 26.36
CA PHE A 650 -33.94 -9.54 24.99
C PHE A 650 -34.49 -8.33 24.24
N ILE A 651 -34.34 -8.36 22.92
CA ILE A 651 -35.16 -7.59 21.99
C ILE A 651 -36.11 -8.56 21.29
N LEU A 652 -37.37 -8.15 21.13
CA LEU A 652 -38.42 -8.92 20.48
C LEU A 652 -38.96 -8.09 19.32
N LEU A 653 -38.80 -8.61 18.10
CA LEU A 653 -39.44 -8.06 16.92
C LEU A 653 -40.74 -8.81 16.68
N ALA A 654 -41.85 -8.08 16.52
CA ALA A 654 -43.16 -8.69 16.30
C ALA A 654 -43.82 -8.18 15.01
N PHE A 655 -44.33 -9.13 14.23
CA PHE A 655 -44.88 -8.91 12.90
C PHE A 655 -46.32 -9.37 12.84
N ASN A 656 -47.14 -8.59 12.15
CA ASN A 656 -48.45 -9.03 11.69
C ASN A 656 -48.31 -9.75 10.34
N SER A 657 -48.69 -11.03 10.28
CA SER A 657 -48.81 -11.73 8.99
C SER A 657 -50.26 -11.67 8.50
N PHE A 658 -50.52 -10.81 7.50
CA PHE A 658 -51.79 -10.80 6.77
C PHE A 658 -51.76 -11.77 5.59
N ASP A 659 -52.93 -12.19 5.10
CA ASP A 659 -53.04 -13.07 3.93
C ASP A 659 -52.34 -12.52 2.66
N TYR A 660 -52.21 -11.19 2.54
CA TYR A 660 -51.52 -10.54 1.43
C TYR A 660 -49.99 -10.58 1.54
N ASN A 661 -49.43 -11.08 2.64
CA ASN A 661 -47.99 -11.21 2.85
C ASN A 661 -47.42 -12.55 2.37
N LYS A 662 -48.27 -13.47 1.88
CA LYS A 662 -47.86 -14.80 1.40
C LYS A 662 -46.81 -14.71 0.28
N GLY A 663 -45.75 -15.49 0.42
CA GLY A 663 -44.64 -15.55 -0.55
C GLY A 663 -43.66 -14.37 -0.47
N LYS A 664 -43.77 -13.50 0.54
CA LYS A 664 -42.90 -12.33 0.72
C LYS A 664 -41.90 -12.55 1.84
N SER A 665 -40.77 -11.85 1.75
CA SER A 665 -39.70 -11.89 2.75
C SER A 665 -39.26 -10.49 3.17
N ILE A 666 -38.82 -10.39 4.42
CA ILE A 666 -38.19 -9.22 5.01
C ILE A 666 -36.83 -9.67 5.55
N SER A 667 -35.81 -8.85 5.35
CA SER A 667 -34.49 -9.10 5.93
C SER A 667 -34.13 -8.01 6.93
N PHE A 668 -33.55 -8.41 8.04
CA PHE A 668 -32.98 -7.51 9.05
C PHE A 668 -31.50 -7.81 9.26
N ASP A 669 -30.74 -6.76 9.55
CA ASP A 669 -29.30 -6.84 9.78
C ASP A 669 -28.85 -5.68 10.70
N GLN A 670 -27.61 -5.73 11.20
CA GLN A 670 -26.96 -4.64 11.93
C GLN A 670 -27.82 -4.05 13.06
N PHE A 671 -28.28 -4.87 14.02
CA PHE A 671 -29.01 -4.38 15.20
C PHE A 671 -28.06 -3.86 16.29
N GLY A 672 -28.26 -2.63 16.77
CA GLY A 672 -27.40 -2.00 17.78
C GLY A 672 -27.98 -0.74 18.41
N PHE A 673 -27.28 -0.19 19.40
CA PHE A 673 -27.68 1.00 20.16
C PHE A 673 -26.72 2.16 19.91
N VAL A 674 -27.23 3.40 19.86
CA VAL A 674 -26.46 4.61 19.53
C VAL A 674 -26.86 5.74 20.47
N GLY A 675 -25.92 6.57 20.93
CA GLY A 675 -26.17 7.74 21.76
C GLY A 675 -24.95 8.16 22.56
N ASP A 676 -25.13 9.06 23.53
CA ASP A 676 -24.05 9.54 24.41
C ASP A 676 -23.65 8.49 25.46
N ILE A 677 -23.14 7.37 24.95
CA ILE A 677 -22.49 6.30 25.68
C ILE A 677 -21.07 6.80 25.97
N THR A 678 -20.95 7.89 26.75
CA THR A 678 -19.70 8.63 26.99
C THR A 678 -18.87 8.94 25.73
N SER A 679 -19.39 9.83 24.86
CA SER A 679 -18.64 10.79 24.01
C SER A 679 -19.47 11.26 22.79
N GLY A 680 -20.56 12.02 23.00
CA GLY A 680 -21.42 12.48 21.90
C GLY A 680 -21.67 13.99 21.88
N THR A 681 -21.13 14.70 20.87
CA THR A 681 -21.87 15.76 20.16
C THR A 681 -21.36 15.89 18.72
N GLU A 682 -21.91 15.12 17.77
CA GLU A 682 -22.35 15.53 16.41
C GLU A 682 -22.84 14.30 15.57
N LEU A 683 -23.54 14.55 14.46
CA LEU A 683 -24.18 13.54 13.58
C LEU A 683 -23.16 12.60 12.90
N PRO A 684 -23.53 11.35 12.52
CA PRO A 684 -22.64 10.43 11.82
C PRO A 684 -22.43 10.90 10.38
N THR A 685 -21.33 11.59 10.14
CA THR A 685 -20.79 11.82 8.79
C THR A 685 -19.48 11.07 8.69
N GLU A 686 -19.47 10.05 7.84
CA GLU A 686 -18.29 9.34 7.34
C GLU A 686 -17.58 8.44 8.37
N PHE A 687 -17.71 7.12 8.16
CA PHE A 687 -16.86 6.09 8.76
C PHE A 687 -15.44 6.29 8.24
N TYR A 688 -14.56 6.93 9.03
CA TYR A 688 -13.12 6.64 9.07
C TYR A 688 -12.45 7.35 10.27
N ARG A 689 -11.56 6.59 10.94
CA ARG A 689 -10.47 6.97 11.87
C ARG A 689 -10.78 7.11 13.37
N TYR A 690 -10.29 6.14 14.13
CA TYR A 690 -9.33 6.35 15.24
C TYR A 690 -8.24 5.27 15.07
N ASP A 691 -6.95 5.47 15.33
CA ASP A 691 -6.36 6.16 16.47
C ASP A 691 -4.88 6.54 16.19
N ASN A 692 -4.47 7.79 16.43
CA ASN A 692 -3.33 8.16 17.28
C ASN A 692 -3.00 9.68 17.24
N LYS A 693 -2.47 10.15 18.37
CA LYS A 693 -2.38 11.55 18.82
C LYS A 693 -1.47 12.45 17.97
N ASN A 694 -2.05 13.17 17.01
CA ASN A 694 -1.44 14.37 16.41
C ASN A 694 -2.21 15.64 16.81
N VAL A 695 -1.48 16.73 17.04
CA VAL A 695 -2.06 18.01 17.51
C VAL A 695 -2.95 18.67 16.45
N CYS A 696 -2.88 18.29 15.17
CA CYS A 696 -3.82 18.70 14.13
C CYS A 696 -3.92 17.65 12.99
N ASP A 697 -5.05 16.95 12.86
CA ASP A 697 -5.53 16.37 11.58
C ASP A 697 -6.63 17.33 11.07
N PHE A 698 -6.48 17.86 9.86
CA PHE A 698 -7.27 18.99 9.37
C PHE A 698 -8.70 18.55 8.99
N SER A 699 -9.62 18.53 9.95
CA SER A 699 -11.05 18.31 9.64
C SER A 699 -11.67 19.51 8.91
N LEU A 700 -12.66 19.19 8.05
CA LEU A 700 -13.39 20.00 7.06
C LEU A 700 -13.30 21.55 7.17
N VAL A 701 -12.66 22.21 6.19
CA VAL A 701 -12.99 23.60 5.84
C VAL A 701 -13.95 23.59 4.64
N PRO A 702 -15.18 24.12 4.76
CA PRO A 702 -16.10 24.20 3.63
C PRO A 702 -15.51 25.04 2.48
N ASN A 703 -15.65 24.56 1.25
CA ASN A 703 -15.21 25.25 0.04
C ASN A 703 -15.75 26.70 -0.02
N GLY A 704 -14.85 27.69 0.09
CA GLY A 704 -15.20 29.10 -0.13
C GLY A 704 -14.01 30.05 -0.06
N ILE A 705 -13.94 30.99 -0.99
CA ILE A 705 -13.06 32.17 -0.88
C ILE A 705 -13.57 32.98 0.32
N LEU A 706 -12.82 33.03 1.43
CA LEU A 706 -13.21 33.78 2.62
C LEU A 706 -12.51 35.16 2.63
N PRO A 707 -13.18 36.24 2.20
CA PRO A 707 -12.76 37.58 2.60
C PRO A 707 -13.04 37.71 4.09
N GLY A 708 -12.02 38.15 4.85
CA GLY A 708 -11.95 38.09 6.31
C GLY A 708 -13.27 38.06 7.07
N VAL A 709 -13.44 37.04 7.92
CA VAL A 709 -14.08 37.05 9.26
C VAL A 709 -14.14 35.61 9.79
N ASN A 710 -14.00 35.51 11.12
CA ASN A 710 -14.21 34.37 12.01
C ASN A 710 -15.24 33.34 11.52
N ASP A 711 -14.81 32.08 11.49
CA ASP A 711 -15.67 30.91 11.44
C ASP A 711 -16.34 30.67 12.81
N SER A 712 -17.63 30.39 12.76
CA SER A 712 -18.49 29.91 13.85
C SER A 712 -18.08 28.56 14.47
N ALA A 713 -17.14 27.81 13.89
CA ALA A 713 -16.58 26.57 14.46
C ALA A 713 -15.32 26.77 15.32
N GLY A 714 -14.74 27.98 15.39
CA GLY A 714 -13.74 28.31 16.40
C GLY A 714 -12.34 27.69 16.23
N TYR A 715 -11.96 27.17 15.05
CA TYR A 715 -10.63 26.57 14.79
C TYR A 715 -9.63 27.46 14.01
N PHE A 716 -10.09 28.56 13.42
CA PHE A 716 -9.23 29.54 12.73
C PHE A 716 -9.63 30.97 13.12
N SER A 717 -8.68 31.75 13.65
CA SER A 717 -8.87 33.19 13.88
C SER A 717 -7.91 34.03 13.02
N ASN A 718 -8.46 35.05 12.36
CA ASN A 718 -7.76 36.13 11.65
C ASN A 718 -6.78 35.74 10.51
N ILE A 719 -7.29 35.73 9.26
CA ILE A 719 -6.44 36.00 8.08
C ILE A 719 -6.25 37.51 7.98
N SER A 720 -5.09 38.00 8.41
CA SER A 720 -4.70 39.40 8.18
C SER A 720 -3.74 39.48 7.00
N GLY A 721 -4.19 40.11 5.90
CA GLY A 721 -3.34 40.39 4.75
C GLY A 721 -3.65 41.73 4.12
N ASN A 722 -2.61 42.45 3.73
CA ASN A 722 -2.71 43.77 3.11
C ASN A 722 -2.86 43.58 1.59
N GLY A 723 -4.10 43.57 1.06
CA GLY A 723 -4.36 43.78 -0.37
C GLY A 723 -4.54 42.56 -1.30
N GLY A 724 -5.39 41.59 -0.93
CA GLY A 724 -5.91 40.58 -1.87
C GLY A 724 -6.75 39.48 -1.21
N ASN A 725 -7.66 38.86 -1.97
CA ASN A 725 -8.32 37.60 -1.59
C ASN A 725 -7.31 36.46 -1.84
N TYR A 726 -6.83 35.79 -0.79
CA TYR A 726 -5.94 34.61 -0.88
C TYR A 726 -6.73 33.35 -0.52
N LEU A 727 -6.37 32.20 -1.10
CA LEU A 727 -7.09 30.95 -0.87
C LEU A 727 -6.34 30.11 0.17
N VAL A 728 -7.00 29.84 1.29
CA VAL A 728 -6.58 28.82 2.27
C VAL A 728 -7.76 27.88 2.45
N LYS A 729 -7.58 26.59 2.20
CA LYS A 729 -8.62 25.56 2.31
C LYS A 729 -8.00 24.22 2.68
N THR A 730 -8.81 23.28 3.13
CA THR A 730 -8.39 21.88 3.21
C THR A 730 -8.74 21.15 1.92
N THR A 731 -7.87 20.27 1.46
CA THR A 731 -8.07 19.50 0.23
C THR A 731 -7.79 18.02 0.50
N ASP A 732 -8.67 17.14 0.04
CA ASP A 732 -8.53 15.68 0.19
C ASP A 732 -7.48 15.11 -0.77
N GLY A 733 -6.75 14.09 -0.33
CA GLY A 733 -5.80 13.36 -1.16
C GLY A 733 -4.47 14.07 -1.44
N VAL A 734 -4.26 15.28 -0.91
CA VAL A 734 -3.03 16.07 -1.14
C VAL A 734 -2.10 16.15 0.06
N GLY A 735 -2.54 15.71 1.23
CA GLY A 735 -1.72 15.60 2.43
C GLY A 735 -0.84 14.34 2.44
N TYR A 736 -0.14 14.10 3.55
CA TYR A 736 0.73 12.93 3.69
C TYR A 736 -0.06 11.62 3.55
N LYS A 737 0.45 10.69 2.73
CA LYS A 737 -0.22 9.41 2.41
C LYS A 737 -1.68 9.56 1.93
N GLY A 738 -1.99 10.64 1.22
CA GLY A 738 -3.34 10.88 0.69
C GLY A 738 -4.34 11.36 1.74
N SER A 739 -3.86 11.78 2.91
CA SER A 739 -4.67 12.51 3.89
C SER A 739 -5.17 13.84 3.33
N ARG A 740 -6.00 14.51 4.12
CA ARG A 740 -6.44 15.88 3.85
C ARG A 740 -5.34 16.87 4.25
N GLY A 741 -4.83 17.63 3.28
CA GLY A 741 -3.82 18.66 3.51
C GLY A 741 -4.43 20.06 3.57
N LEU A 742 -3.78 20.97 4.30
CA LEU A 742 -4.06 22.40 4.25
C LEU A 742 -3.38 23.02 3.03
N GLU A 743 -4.18 23.41 2.04
CA GLU A 743 -3.74 24.09 0.83
C GLU A 743 -3.73 25.61 1.03
N TYR A 744 -2.57 26.22 0.77
CA TYR A 744 -2.45 27.66 0.54
C TYR A 744 -2.12 27.91 -0.93
N SER A 745 -2.88 28.78 -1.59
CA SER A 745 -2.67 29.13 -2.99
C SER A 745 -2.71 30.64 -3.21
N VAL A 746 -1.90 31.14 -4.14
CA VAL A 746 -1.90 32.54 -4.57
C VAL A 746 -2.80 32.70 -5.81
N PRO A 747 -4.03 33.22 -5.70
CA PRO A 747 -4.89 33.34 -6.87
C PRO A 747 -4.45 34.49 -7.78
N THR A 748 -4.65 34.33 -9.09
CA THR A 748 -4.39 35.36 -10.12
C THR A 748 -5.07 36.71 -9.86
N SER A 749 -6.10 36.74 -9.01
CA SER A 749 -6.80 37.95 -8.59
C SER A 749 -6.12 38.77 -7.47
N ALA A 750 -4.99 38.32 -6.90
CA ALA A 750 -4.34 39.06 -5.81
C ALA A 750 -3.72 40.39 -6.31
N SER A 751 -4.10 41.50 -5.69
CA SER A 751 -3.82 42.86 -6.20
C SER A 751 -2.41 43.39 -5.87
N SER A 752 -1.74 42.87 -4.84
CA SER A 752 -0.40 43.27 -4.39
C SER A 752 0.36 42.10 -3.74
N ASN A 753 1.67 42.24 -3.54
CA ASN A 753 2.40 41.35 -2.63
C ASN A 753 1.84 41.58 -1.23
N ALA A 754 1.50 40.51 -0.51
CA ALA A 754 0.97 40.62 0.84
C ALA A 754 1.58 39.58 1.75
N TRP A 755 1.66 39.98 3.02
CA TRP A 755 1.79 39.03 4.11
C TRP A 755 0.46 38.36 4.35
N VAL A 756 0.47 37.03 4.39
CA VAL A 756 -0.69 36.22 4.76
C VAL A 756 -0.28 35.42 5.97
N SER A 757 -1.10 35.45 7.02
CA SER A 757 -0.93 34.57 8.17
C SER A 757 -2.25 33.92 8.53
N PHE A 758 -2.21 32.66 8.94
CA PHE A 758 -3.38 31.94 9.44
C PHE A 758 -3.05 31.26 10.76
N GLN A 759 -4.01 31.28 11.68
CA GLN A 759 -3.90 30.67 13.00
C GLN A 759 -4.62 29.33 12.98
N ILE A 760 -3.92 28.28 13.39
CA ILE A 760 -4.46 26.95 13.66
C ILE A 760 -4.69 26.88 15.17
N LEU A 761 -5.96 26.85 15.60
CA LEU A 761 -6.31 26.80 17.02
C LEU A 761 -6.25 25.37 17.56
N SER A 762 -5.76 25.23 18.79
CA SER A 762 -5.79 23.96 19.51
C SER A 762 -7.24 23.53 19.80
N PRO A 763 -7.63 22.25 19.61
CA PRO A 763 -9.02 21.80 19.76
C PRO A 763 -9.63 21.99 21.15
N SER A 764 -8.78 22.21 22.15
CA SER A 764 -9.19 22.57 23.50
C SER A 764 -8.51 23.88 23.86
N TYR A 765 -9.29 24.95 24.01
CA TYR A 765 -8.80 26.30 24.35
C TYR A 765 -8.03 26.37 25.69
N ASN A 766 -7.72 25.25 26.36
CA ASN A 766 -7.07 25.21 27.67
C ASN A 766 -6.33 23.89 28.06
N ASN A 767 -6.07 22.90 27.18
CA ASN A 767 -5.54 21.63 27.73
C ASN A 767 -4.65 20.73 26.86
N THR A 768 -4.00 21.23 25.80
CA THR A 768 -2.96 20.45 25.11
C THR A 768 -1.58 20.85 25.64
N SER A 769 -1.14 20.17 26.70
CA SER A 769 0.23 20.30 27.21
C SER A 769 1.15 19.42 26.38
N ALA A 770 2.23 20.01 25.85
CA ALA A 770 3.34 19.29 25.22
C ALA A 770 4.62 19.46 26.05
N ASN A 771 4.47 19.53 27.37
CA ASN A 771 5.57 19.73 28.31
C ASN A 771 6.63 18.63 28.12
N GLY A 772 7.89 19.05 27.97
CA GLY A 772 9.02 18.17 27.67
C GLY A 772 9.30 17.95 26.17
N ALA A 773 8.49 18.51 25.28
CA ALA A 773 8.81 18.52 23.86
C ALA A 773 10.08 19.34 23.58
N LYS A 774 10.83 18.93 22.56
CA LYS A 774 12.10 19.57 22.16
C LYS A 774 12.05 20.18 20.78
N GLU A 775 11.01 19.89 20.01
CA GLU A 775 10.93 20.18 18.59
C GLU A 775 9.48 20.14 18.08
N VAL A 776 9.24 20.90 17.02
CA VAL A 776 8.02 20.93 16.21
C VAL A 776 8.23 20.12 14.94
N TYR A 777 7.26 19.30 14.57
CA TYR A 777 7.24 18.55 13.32
C TYR A 777 6.05 18.95 12.46
N PHE A 778 6.22 18.89 11.15
CA PHE A 778 5.13 19.00 10.18
C PHE A 778 5.54 18.46 8.83
N TRP A 779 4.58 18.03 8.02
CA TRP A 779 4.78 17.67 6.64
C TRP A 779 4.47 18.86 5.72
N ILE A 780 5.24 19.03 4.65
CA ILE A 780 5.03 20.07 3.65
C ILE A 780 5.23 19.52 2.24
N ASP A 781 4.43 20.00 1.28
CA ASP A 781 4.59 19.76 -0.15
C ASP A 781 4.60 21.11 -0.89
N THR A 782 5.78 21.46 -1.42
CA THR A 782 6.04 22.65 -2.22
C THR A 782 6.20 22.32 -3.72
N THR A 783 5.80 21.13 -4.17
CA THR A 783 6.00 20.67 -5.56
C THR A 783 5.31 21.53 -6.62
N ASN A 784 4.26 22.25 -6.24
CA ASN A 784 3.56 23.19 -7.11
C ASN A 784 4.14 24.62 -7.07
N PHE A 785 5.23 24.86 -6.34
CA PHE A 785 5.97 26.12 -6.35
C PHE A 785 7.22 26.00 -7.24
N ILE A 786 7.37 26.89 -8.22
CA ILE A 786 8.50 26.84 -9.17
C ILE A 786 9.80 27.32 -8.50
N ASP A 787 9.70 28.33 -7.64
CA ASP A 787 10.83 28.90 -6.88
C ASP A 787 10.92 28.34 -5.46
N SER A 788 12.00 28.66 -4.73
CA SER A 788 12.17 28.25 -3.34
C SER A 788 11.09 28.86 -2.46
N PHE A 789 10.27 28.02 -1.83
CA PHE A 789 9.26 28.45 -0.87
C PHE A 789 9.88 28.71 0.51
N SER A 790 9.37 29.71 1.22
CA SER A 790 9.75 29.94 2.62
C SER A 790 8.62 30.53 3.44
N HIS A 791 8.57 30.19 4.73
CA HIS A 791 7.57 30.70 5.65
C HIS A 791 8.13 30.89 7.06
N MET A 792 7.40 31.64 7.87
CA MET A 792 7.65 31.82 9.29
C MET A 792 6.71 30.93 10.09
N LEU A 793 7.23 30.40 11.20
CA LEU A 793 6.49 29.56 12.14
C LEU A 793 6.45 30.26 13.50
N TYR A 794 5.26 30.37 14.07
CA TYR A 794 5.02 30.83 15.43
C TYR A 794 4.06 29.90 16.16
N PHE A 795 4.12 29.86 17.49
CA PHE A 795 3.08 29.25 18.32
C PHE A 795 2.87 30.04 19.60
N SER A 796 1.67 29.95 20.17
CA SER A 796 1.35 30.55 21.47
C SER A 796 1.33 29.53 22.59
N GLU A 797 1.86 29.93 23.74
CA GLU A 797 1.87 29.17 24.98
C GLU A 797 1.11 29.92 26.07
N TYR A 798 0.27 29.19 26.82
CA TYR A 798 -0.42 29.63 28.01
C TYR A 798 0.33 29.15 29.27
N ASP A 799 0.55 30.05 30.23
CA ASP A 799 1.06 29.68 31.56
C ASP A 799 -0.08 29.04 32.38
N THR A 800 0.25 27.96 33.11
CA THR A 800 -0.61 27.19 34.03
C THR A 800 -1.38 28.00 35.09
N ALA A 801 -1.08 29.29 35.26
CA ALA A 801 -1.82 30.24 36.10
C ALA A 801 -2.94 31.04 35.37
N ALA A 802 -3.14 30.82 34.06
CA ALA A 802 -4.26 31.29 33.24
C ALA A 802 -4.49 32.82 33.12
N THR A 803 -3.44 33.64 33.09
CA THR A 803 -3.59 35.10 32.83
C THR A 803 -2.69 35.68 31.74
N GLU A 804 -1.73 34.93 31.20
CA GLU A 804 -0.71 35.46 30.28
C GLU A 804 -0.43 34.49 29.11
N THR A 805 -0.26 35.05 27.90
CA THR A 805 0.04 34.32 26.65
C THR A 805 1.38 34.78 26.10
N THR A 806 2.30 33.84 25.86
CA THR A 806 3.59 34.10 25.21
C THR A 806 3.57 33.52 23.81
N VAL A 807 3.98 34.30 22.81
CA VAL A 807 4.12 33.84 21.42
C VAL A 807 5.58 33.64 21.11
N TRP A 808 5.93 32.43 20.70
CA TRP A 808 7.26 32.03 20.29
C TRP A 808 7.37 32.08 18.78
N GLY A 809 8.54 32.50 18.28
CA GLY A 809 8.83 32.54 16.85
C GLY A 809 10.30 32.23 16.57
N LEU A 810 10.60 31.95 15.30
CA LEU A 810 11.94 31.58 14.84
C LEU A 810 12.97 32.68 15.13
N ASN A 811 14.15 32.27 15.58
CA ASN A 811 15.32 33.14 15.67
C ASN A 811 15.75 33.63 14.27
N SER A 812 16.49 34.75 14.22
CA SER A 812 17.01 35.29 12.95
C SER A 812 18.00 34.36 12.24
N SER A 813 18.59 33.43 12.99
CA SER A 813 19.48 32.37 12.52
C SER A 813 19.32 31.11 13.36
N GLY A 814 19.54 29.95 12.76
CA GLY A 814 19.48 28.66 13.44
C GLY A 814 19.50 27.51 12.45
N THR A 815 19.39 26.28 12.96
CA THR A 815 19.32 25.08 12.14
C THR A 815 17.99 24.38 12.40
N PHE A 816 17.28 24.08 11.32
CA PHE A 816 16.16 23.14 11.32
C PHE A 816 16.54 21.96 10.42
N TYR A 817 15.66 20.96 10.31
CA TYR A 817 15.94 19.78 9.51
C TYR A 817 14.77 19.47 8.59
N ILE A 818 15.10 18.99 7.39
CA ILE A 818 14.14 18.51 6.41
C ILE A 818 14.45 17.05 6.09
N GLU A 819 13.42 16.27 5.82
CA GLU A 819 13.55 14.87 5.41
C GLU A 819 14.46 14.75 4.18
N ASP A 820 15.35 13.75 4.19
CA ASP A 820 16.33 13.54 3.12
C ASP A 820 15.87 12.56 2.03
N GLY A 821 14.70 11.94 2.18
CA GLY A 821 14.17 10.93 1.26
C GLY A 821 14.66 9.50 1.53
N TYR A 822 15.46 9.28 2.58
CA TYR A 822 16.02 7.99 2.99
C TYR A 822 15.61 7.59 4.42
N GLY A 823 14.53 8.18 4.94
CA GLY A 823 14.07 7.98 6.33
C GLY A 823 14.90 8.75 7.37
N GLY A 824 15.78 9.67 6.94
CA GLY A 824 16.61 10.53 7.78
C GLY A 824 16.31 12.02 7.61
N PHE A 825 17.09 12.86 8.29
CA PHE A 825 16.95 14.32 8.32
C PHE A 825 18.25 15.02 7.95
N LYS A 826 18.21 15.94 6.98
CA LYS A 826 19.33 16.82 6.65
C LYS A 826 19.13 18.22 7.22
N ALA A 827 20.23 18.84 7.66
CA ALA A 827 20.21 20.18 8.23
C ALA A 827 19.93 21.25 7.16
N ALA A 828 19.07 22.22 7.52
CA ALA A 828 18.74 23.41 6.75
C ALA A 828 18.86 24.65 7.64
N SER A 829 19.16 25.80 7.04
CA SER A 829 19.40 27.05 7.79
C SER A 829 18.16 27.91 7.89
N ILE A 830 17.87 28.38 9.09
CA ILE A 830 16.93 29.48 9.32
C ILE A 830 17.62 30.77 8.92
N ASN A 831 17.02 31.54 8.03
CA ASN A 831 17.55 32.82 7.58
C ASN A 831 16.48 33.91 7.75
N ASN A 832 16.81 34.96 8.51
CA ASN A 832 15.89 36.06 8.79
C ASN A 832 14.53 35.60 9.32
N CYS A 833 14.52 34.59 10.20
CA CYS A 833 13.30 34.00 10.79
C CYS A 833 12.44 33.18 9.81
N PHE A 834 12.98 32.74 8.66
CA PHE A 834 12.28 31.88 7.70
C PHE A 834 12.84 30.47 7.65
N LEU A 835 11.94 29.49 7.49
CA LEU A 835 12.24 28.15 7.02
C LEU A 835 12.19 28.16 5.50
N ALA A 836 13.31 27.88 4.84
CA ALA A 836 13.41 27.88 3.38
C ALA A 836 13.61 26.47 2.84
N TYR A 837 12.82 26.11 1.83
CA TYR A 837 12.80 24.78 1.25
C TYR A 837 13.41 24.81 -0.15
N PRO A 838 14.08 23.72 -0.57
CA PRO A 838 14.41 23.52 -1.98
C PRO A 838 13.15 23.62 -2.85
N SER A 839 13.30 24.07 -4.09
CA SER A 839 12.22 23.99 -5.09
C SER A 839 11.81 22.52 -5.24
N GLY A 840 10.51 22.25 -5.29
CA GLY A 840 9.97 20.90 -5.42
C GLY A 840 10.04 20.03 -4.15
N TYR A 841 10.31 20.60 -2.98
CA TYR A 841 10.45 19.82 -1.75
C TYR A 841 9.11 19.23 -1.27
N LYS A 842 9.14 17.94 -0.91
CA LYS A 842 8.02 17.21 -0.32
C LYS A 842 8.54 16.30 0.78
N GLY A 843 8.05 16.46 2.01
CA GLY A 843 8.50 15.64 3.14
C GLY A 843 8.33 16.30 4.51
N PHE A 844 8.79 15.60 5.55
CA PHE A 844 8.73 16.07 6.94
C PHE A 844 9.79 17.11 7.26
N VAL A 845 9.39 18.09 8.06
CA VAL A 845 10.21 19.19 8.58
C VAL A 845 10.25 19.07 10.10
N LYS A 846 11.45 19.22 10.66
CA LYS A 846 11.73 19.18 12.09
C LYS A 846 12.40 20.47 12.52
N VAL A 847 11.78 21.19 13.45
CA VAL A 847 12.24 22.49 13.96
C VAL A 847 12.51 22.39 15.45
N PRO A 848 13.78 22.45 15.91
CA PRO A 848 14.09 22.46 17.33
C PRO A 848 13.45 23.64 18.07
N LEU A 849 12.91 23.46 19.26
CA LEU A 849 12.39 24.58 20.08
C LEU A 849 13.51 25.50 20.56
N SER A 850 14.75 25.02 20.58
CA SER A 850 15.95 25.81 20.90
C SER A 850 16.23 26.92 19.87
N VAL A 851 15.65 26.85 18.68
CA VAL A 851 15.77 27.91 17.66
C VAL A 851 14.58 28.88 17.68
N MET A 852 13.79 28.89 18.76
CA MET A 852 12.69 29.83 18.96
C MET A 852 12.95 30.78 20.13
N SER A 853 12.41 31.99 20.05
CA SER A 853 12.50 33.04 21.07
C SER A 853 11.15 33.76 21.23
N PRO A 854 10.87 34.34 22.41
CA PRO A 854 9.61 35.03 22.65
C PRO A 854 9.55 36.29 21.76
N GLN A 855 8.48 36.41 20.98
CA GLN A 855 8.22 37.54 20.08
C GLN A 855 7.24 38.54 20.72
N TRP A 856 6.22 38.04 21.42
CA TRP A 856 5.17 38.82 22.07
C TRP A 856 4.73 38.15 23.38
N GLY A 857 4.38 38.91 24.42
CA GLY A 857 3.94 38.37 25.72
C GLY A 857 4.78 38.85 26.92
N THR A 858 4.50 38.28 28.08
CA THR A 858 5.06 38.65 29.40
C THR A 858 6.09 37.63 29.88
N THR A 859 7.24 37.57 29.22
CA THR A 859 8.37 36.79 29.76
C THR A 859 9.66 37.59 29.78
N ASP A 860 10.51 37.25 30.75
CA ASP A 860 11.90 37.69 30.78
C ASP A 860 12.69 37.06 29.63
N SER A 861 13.82 37.68 29.26
CA SER A 861 14.68 37.21 28.18
C SER A 861 15.41 35.89 28.45
N ASN A 862 15.13 35.20 29.57
CA ASN A 862 15.72 33.93 30.00
C ASN A 862 14.70 32.79 30.09
N SER A 863 13.46 33.02 29.67
CA SER A 863 12.40 32.02 29.62
C SER A 863 12.70 30.92 28.59
N HIS A 864 12.44 29.67 28.97
CA HIS A 864 12.48 28.51 28.08
C HIS A 864 11.06 28.18 27.61
N VAL A 865 10.93 27.58 26.43
CA VAL A 865 9.66 27.03 25.91
C VAL A 865 9.20 25.91 26.85
N GLY A 866 8.08 26.11 27.56
CA GLY A 866 7.54 25.13 28.53
C GLY A 866 6.48 24.19 27.93
N LEU A 867 5.74 24.69 26.94
CA LEU A 867 4.58 24.07 26.28
C LEU A 867 3.52 23.56 27.27
N ASP A 868 3.29 24.30 28.36
CA ASP A 868 2.33 23.90 29.38
C ASP A 868 0.88 23.96 28.89
N GLY A 869 0.57 24.83 27.92
CA GLY A 869 -0.67 24.80 27.15
C GLY A 869 -0.51 25.49 25.80
N ILE A 870 -0.69 24.75 24.70
CA ILE A 870 -0.60 25.32 23.34
C ILE A 870 -1.94 25.95 22.96
N GLY A 871 -1.91 27.24 22.61
CA GLY A 871 -3.10 27.98 22.19
C GLY A 871 -3.35 27.92 20.69
N TYR A 872 -2.40 28.41 19.89
CA TYR A 872 -2.46 28.35 18.44
C TYR A 872 -1.08 28.20 17.80
N ILE A 873 -1.04 27.67 16.59
CA ILE A 873 0.11 27.72 15.68
C ILE A 873 -0.20 28.74 14.59
N LEU A 874 0.72 29.66 14.32
CA LEU A 874 0.57 30.66 13.28
C LEU A 874 1.63 30.42 12.21
N LEU A 875 1.18 30.15 10.99
CA LEU A 875 2.05 30.12 9.81
C LEU A 875 1.90 31.45 9.06
N ALA A 876 3.04 32.08 8.73
CA ALA A 876 3.06 33.36 8.02
C ALA A 876 3.94 33.30 6.77
N PHE A 877 3.40 33.84 5.67
CA PHE A 877 3.94 33.75 4.33
C PHE A 877 4.06 35.12 3.72
N ASN A 878 5.04 35.28 2.85
CA ASN A 878 5.13 36.44 1.98
C ASN A 878 4.79 36.01 0.55
N SER A 879 3.69 36.51 0.02
CA SER A 879 3.21 36.18 -1.33
C SER A 879 3.79 37.14 -2.37
N TRP A 880 4.36 36.61 -3.44
CA TRP A 880 4.82 37.39 -4.59
C TRP A 880 3.89 37.18 -5.79
N LYS A 881 3.74 38.20 -6.64
CA LYS A 881 2.97 38.08 -7.88
C LYS A 881 3.53 37.06 -8.89
N SER A 882 4.76 36.60 -8.70
CA SER A 882 5.34 35.52 -9.51
C SER A 882 4.65 34.17 -9.26
N ASP A 883 4.05 33.99 -8.08
CA ASP A 883 3.68 32.68 -7.55
C ASP A 883 2.20 32.33 -7.87
N TYR A 884 1.60 32.95 -8.89
CA TYR A 884 0.19 32.80 -9.20
C TYR A 884 -0.17 31.36 -9.62
N ASN A 885 -1.26 30.83 -9.06
CA ASN A 885 -1.73 29.45 -9.19
C ASN A 885 -0.77 28.40 -8.62
N GLU A 886 0.28 28.81 -7.90
CA GLU A 886 1.10 27.90 -7.13
C GLU A 886 0.40 27.61 -5.79
N SER A 887 0.54 26.36 -5.34
CA SER A 887 -0.06 25.90 -4.08
C SER A 887 0.98 25.21 -3.22
N VAL A 888 0.88 25.38 -1.91
CA VAL A 888 1.65 24.62 -0.93
C VAL A 888 0.69 23.87 -0.04
N TYR A 889 1.06 22.65 0.34
CA TYR A 889 0.26 21.83 1.25
C TYR A 889 0.99 21.61 2.56
N PHE A 890 0.27 21.76 3.67
CA PHE A 890 0.74 21.44 5.01
C PHE A 890 -0.08 20.31 5.62
N ASP A 891 0.57 19.43 6.37
CA ASP A 891 -0.09 18.33 7.06
C ASP A 891 0.67 17.90 8.33
N ASN A 892 0.05 17.14 9.22
CA ASN A 892 0.69 16.48 10.38
C ASN A 892 1.53 17.40 11.28
N ILE A 893 0.99 18.56 11.69
CA ILE A 893 1.71 19.51 12.57
C ILE A 893 1.62 19.04 14.03
N GLY A 894 2.77 18.89 14.71
CA GLY A 894 2.84 18.40 16.10
C GLY A 894 4.10 18.77 16.87
N PHE A 895 4.16 18.41 18.16
CA PHE A 895 5.28 18.63 19.07
C PHE A 895 5.75 17.29 19.66
N ASN A 896 7.06 17.02 19.72
CA ASN A 896 7.60 15.71 20.16
C ASN A 896 8.54 15.82 21.38
N GLY A 897 8.41 14.91 22.35
CA GLY A 897 9.19 14.82 23.59
C GLY A 897 9.93 13.48 23.79
N ILE A 898 11.26 13.56 23.75
CA ILE A 898 12.29 12.55 24.09
C ILE A 898 12.39 11.32 23.17
N TYR A 899 13.14 11.49 22.07
CA TYR A 899 14.04 10.46 21.53
C TYR A 899 15.49 10.92 21.74
N THR A 900 16.35 10.05 22.26
CA THR A 900 17.78 10.36 22.53
C THR A 900 18.68 10.20 21.29
N ASP A 901 18.13 9.80 20.16
CA ASP A 901 18.81 9.76 18.86
C ASP A 901 17.96 10.60 17.90
N GLY A 902 18.44 11.79 17.55
CA GLY A 902 17.75 12.72 16.65
C GLY A 902 17.96 12.39 15.17
N THR A 903 18.24 11.14 14.81
CA THR A 903 18.66 10.73 13.46
C THR A 903 17.64 9.87 12.70
N LYS A 904 16.52 9.50 13.32
CA LYS A 904 15.46 8.70 12.68
C LYS A 904 14.11 9.39 12.66
N MET A 905 13.33 9.10 11.63
CA MET A 905 11.89 9.38 11.62
C MET A 905 11.22 8.71 12.82
N PRO A 906 10.28 9.38 13.49
CA PRO A 906 9.41 8.71 14.45
C PRO A 906 8.64 7.61 13.71
N THR A 907 8.68 6.40 14.25
CA THR A 907 8.08 5.20 13.62
C THR A 907 6.56 5.18 13.71
N GLU A 908 5.98 6.09 14.50
CA GLU A 908 4.55 6.29 14.64
C GLU A 908 4.26 7.80 14.59
N PHE A 909 3.59 8.23 13.51
CA PHE A 909 2.89 9.49 13.34
C PHE A 909 1.61 9.23 12.57
#